data_AF-A0A2D5GBY8-F1
#
_entry.id   AF-A0A2D5GBY8-F1
#
_cell.length_a   1.000
_cell.length_b   1.000
_cell.length_c   1.000
_cell.angle_alpha   90.00
_cell.angle_beta   90.00
_cell.angle_gamma   90.00
#
_symmetry.space_group_name_H-M   'P 1'
#
loop_
_entity.id
_entity.type
_entity.pdbx_description
1 polymer ?
#
loop_
_entity_poly.entity_id
_entity_poly.type
_entity_poly.pdbx_seq_one_letter_code
_entity_poly.pdbx_strand_id
1 'polypeptide(L)'
;MLPHSIYTVCRPRIPEKWIFVLGTVACLFILSGWPMLAEARFISPAKTPQDNFVLAEQMKQDVYLLQELEQREILHQQLPPVDPKQPRHVYQKALEVLAKVNRYRHIKGMGEIVIPHYPARQITPDEVYDLVLSVRDEIRLLLPEPPPQVSAPERIERHITPTDVYANLWQVSLAFDPLLGVRGFTPNDVYQQAEYIVQQIDFLRLSQNKALHLKKPEKTQGKHPNHALQAAYKLQNKIAQAQKNLWMPAPERAPEVPRRVISPTDVYDALQVVIAELQRIKYRLGVDRELPLPPLRKNKTPDDVIQLLAYAEKLLPVFGLQSALFQYDNVALDKTPNDTYLVASRILHAMEALNKARGARAEVTELVLNQSIAPRHVFQITRHNLKTADLLRRELGLAATAIPHPPLREVSPNDVYQLMLRLEQELKLHFKRLSFTYSEVDIPLVENKTPQDVYRKMWQVKTQLDLLTSQHLVNTQDLWSQGVEIVRALQSIYLHLDREFVLPDEITDAGSDSTYQLNDANPRLNHAYTRLNRTNKSLIKADIGSVMLQSRTLLRLVGEIKKRGGCFSPMPPDYFLPGNLNQADLYANLNLIHDELIALKPHLRIFRSDSGRYSSEQIAETGIRLQLTQSLQAGDQYSEMLQVSLLLHELEKRLKFMLMPEPL
;
A
#
# COMPACT_ATOMS: atom_id res chain seq x y z
N MET A 1 -28.25 90.22 -1.32
CA MET A 1 -29.43 89.43 -1.75
C MET A 1 -29.25 87.99 -1.27
N LEU A 2 -30.16 87.53 -0.41
CA LEU A 2 -30.41 86.13 0.01
C LEU A 2 -31.04 85.31 -1.14
N PRO A 3 -31.38 83.99 -1.04
CA PRO A 3 -31.28 83.01 0.09
C PRO A 3 -30.75 81.58 -0.30
N HIS A 4 -30.22 80.80 0.66
CA HIS A 4 -30.74 79.54 1.29
C HIS A 4 -30.74 78.20 0.52
N SER A 5 -30.07 77.18 1.11
CA SER A 5 -30.48 75.75 1.17
C SER A 5 -29.57 75.02 2.19
N ILE A 6 -29.98 74.86 3.47
CA ILE A 6 -30.61 73.70 4.12
C ILE A 6 -29.82 72.38 4.00
N TYR A 7 -29.05 72.06 5.05
CA TYR A 7 -28.61 70.69 5.40
C TYR A 7 -29.51 70.14 6.51
N THR A 8 -30.15 68.99 6.28
CA THR A 8 -30.92 68.26 7.28
C THR A 8 -30.18 67.02 7.79
N VAL A 9 -30.29 66.85 9.10
CA VAL A 9 -29.76 65.80 9.97
C VAL A 9 -30.62 64.53 9.89
N CYS A 10 -30.00 63.35 9.87
CA CYS A 10 -30.61 62.10 10.33
C CYS A 10 -29.54 61.16 10.92
N ARG A 11 -29.46 61.10 12.26
CA ARG A 11 -28.77 60.05 13.04
C ARG A 11 -29.82 59.04 13.51
N PRO A 12 -29.65 57.72 13.31
CA PRO A 12 -30.37 56.74 14.11
C PRO A 12 -29.65 56.50 15.44
N ARG A 13 -30.38 56.68 16.54
CA ARG A 13 -30.01 56.19 17.88
C ARG A 13 -30.14 54.67 17.89
N ILE A 14 -29.03 53.96 18.06
CA ILE A 14 -29.03 52.55 18.48
C ILE A 14 -28.97 52.53 20.01
N PRO A 15 -29.87 51.82 20.72
CA PRO A 15 -29.84 51.77 22.18
C PRO A 15 -28.70 50.87 22.67
N GLU A 16 -27.83 51.43 23.53
CA GLU A 16 -26.63 50.84 24.15
C GLU A 16 -26.86 49.60 25.04
N LYS A 17 -28.05 48.99 25.06
CA LYS A 17 -28.35 47.86 25.95
C LYS A 17 -28.18 46.46 25.34
N TRP A 18 -27.77 46.34 24.08
CA TRP A 18 -27.57 45.04 23.42
C TRP A 18 -26.11 44.66 23.15
N ILE A 19 -25.14 45.56 23.38
CA ILE A 19 -23.72 45.27 23.16
C ILE A 19 -23.11 44.47 24.33
N PHE A 20 -23.69 44.55 25.54
CA PHE A 20 -23.19 43.83 26.71
C PHE A 20 -23.63 42.36 26.81
N VAL A 21 -24.71 41.95 26.14
CA VAL A 21 -25.22 40.57 26.19
C VAL A 21 -24.58 39.67 25.12
N LEU A 22 -24.17 40.23 23.99
CA LEU A 22 -23.43 39.48 22.95
C LEU A 22 -21.94 39.29 23.31
N GLY A 23 -21.34 40.20 24.07
CA GLY A 23 -19.94 40.08 24.52
C GLY A 23 -19.72 39.05 25.64
N THR A 24 -20.71 38.84 26.51
CA THR A 24 -20.61 37.89 27.63
C THR A 24 -20.85 36.43 27.21
N VAL A 25 -21.70 36.18 26.20
CA VAL A 25 -21.87 34.83 25.64
C VAL A 25 -20.62 34.39 24.87
N ALA A 26 -19.96 35.31 24.15
CA ALA A 26 -18.70 35.00 23.45
C ALA A 26 -17.53 34.72 24.41
N CYS A 27 -17.47 35.37 25.58
CA CYS A 27 -16.41 35.09 26.56
C CYS A 27 -16.67 33.82 27.39
N LEU A 28 -17.93 33.40 27.57
CA LEU A 28 -18.26 32.14 28.24
C LEU A 28 -17.90 30.90 27.39
N PHE A 29 -17.89 31.00 26.06
CA PHE A 29 -17.40 29.94 25.17
C PHE A 29 -15.86 29.78 25.18
N ILE A 30 -15.11 30.85 25.52
CA ILE A 30 -13.64 30.81 25.59
C ILE A 30 -13.15 30.25 26.94
N LEU A 31 -13.96 30.36 28.00
CA LEU A 31 -13.61 29.90 29.35
C LEU A 31 -14.19 28.52 29.72
N SER A 32 -15.24 28.04 29.04
CA SER A 32 -15.67 26.65 29.16
C SER A 32 -14.80 25.78 28.26
N GLY A 33 -13.68 25.28 28.78
CA GLY A 33 -12.76 24.39 28.07
C GLY A 33 -13.49 23.34 27.24
N TRP A 34 -13.65 23.64 25.95
CA TRP A 34 -14.19 22.69 25.00
C TRP A 34 -13.16 21.57 24.87
N PRO A 35 -13.56 20.31 25.08
CA PRO A 35 -12.64 19.20 24.97
C PRO A 35 -12.05 19.23 23.56
N MET A 36 -10.75 18.95 23.53
CA MET A 36 -9.89 18.95 22.36
C MET A 36 -10.59 18.62 21.04
N LEU A 37 -10.25 19.44 20.04
CA LEU A 37 -10.48 19.22 18.62
C LEU A 37 -10.30 17.73 18.29
N ALA A 38 -11.41 17.03 18.09
CA ALA A 38 -11.39 15.69 17.55
C ALA A 38 -10.89 15.81 16.10
N GLU A 39 -9.64 15.41 15.86
CA GLU A 39 -9.06 15.29 14.52
C GLU A 39 -10.06 14.54 13.62
N ALA A 40 -10.58 15.23 12.61
CA ALA A 40 -11.49 14.63 11.66
C ALA A 40 -10.72 13.62 10.80
N ARG A 41 -10.69 12.35 11.24
CA ARG A 41 -10.05 11.27 10.49
C ARG A 41 -10.88 10.95 9.25
N PHE A 42 -10.32 11.21 8.08
CA PHE A 42 -10.94 10.84 6.81
C PHE A 42 -10.59 9.40 6.46
N ILE A 43 -11.62 8.56 6.37
CA ILE A 43 -11.50 7.15 6.00
C ILE A 43 -11.80 7.05 4.50
N SER A 44 -10.80 6.71 3.67
CA SER A 44 -11.06 6.29 2.29
C SER A 44 -12.05 5.14 2.30
N PRO A 45 -13.03 5.07 1.37
CA PRO A 45 -13.89 3.90 1.26
C PRO A 45 -13.02 2.63 1.19
N ALA A 46 -13.34 1.68 2.07
CA ALA A 46 -12.69 0.39 2.11
C ALA A 46 -12.84 -0.28 0.74
N LYS A 47 -11.75 -0.89 0.27
CA LYS A 47 -11.74 -1.63 -0.98
C LYS A 47 -12.66 -2.83 -0.90
N THR A 48 -13.26 -3.14 -2.03
CA THR A 48 -14.23 -4.21 -2.18
C THR A 48 -13.64 -5.36 -2.99
N PRO A 49 -14.24 -6.56 -2.96
CA PRO A 49 -13.88 -7.63 -3.89
C PRO A 49 -14.01 -7.21 -5.37
N GLN A 50 -14.90 -6.28 -5.70
CA GLN A 50 -15.04 -5.74 -7.06
C GLN A 50 -13.75 -5.06 -7.54
N ASP A 51 -13.14 -4.23 -6.70
CA ASP A 51 -11.90 -3.50 -7.05
C ASP A 51 -10.76 -4.47 -7.34
N ASN A 52 -10.66 -5.50 -6.48
CA ASN A 52 -9.68 -6.57 -6.62
C ASN A 52 -9.91 -7.41 -7.89
N PHE A 53 -11.17 -7.70 -8.22
CA PHE A 53 -11.53 -8.46 -9.41
C PHE A 53 -11.12 -7.75 -10.70
N VAL A 54 -11.36 -6.43 -10.78
CA VAL A 54 -10.94 -5.60 -11.93
C VAL A 54 -9.43 -5.65 -12.12
N LEU A 55 -8.64 -5.56 -11.05
CA LEU A 55 -7.18 -5.70 -11.12
C LEU A 55 -6.75 -7.10 -11.57
N ALA A 56 -7.40 -8.15 -11.05
CA ALA A 56 -7.10 -9.52 -11.43
C ALA A 56 -7.44 -9.82 -12.92
N GLU A 57 -8.51 -9.22 -13.46
CA GLU A 57 -8.82 -9.27 -14.90
C GLU A 57 -7.73 -8.58 -15.74
N GLN A 58 -7.28 -7.39 -15.32
CA GLN A 58 -6.18 -6.70 -16.00
C GLN A 58 -4.90 -7.54 -15.98
N MET A 59 -4.55 -8.15 -14.84
CA MET A 59 -3.41 -9.05 -14.74
C MET A 59 -3.52 -10.24 -15.70
N LYS A 60 -4.72 -10.82 -15.84
CA LYS A 60 -4.95 -11.93 -16.76
C LYS A 60 -4.70 -11.52 -18.21
N GLN A 61 -5.19 -10.34 -18.61
CA GLN A 61 -4.92 -9.78 -19.93
C GLN A 61 -3.42 -9.50 -20.14
N ASP A 62 -2.75 -8.91 -19.15
CA ASP A 62 -1.31 -8.63 -19.19
C ASP A 62 -0.48 -9.94 -19.34
N VAL A 63 -0.88 -11.03 -18.70
CA VAL A 63 -0.20 -12.33 -18.83
C VAL A 63 -0.47 -13.01 -20.17
N TYR A 64 -1.68 -12.90 -20.72
CA TYR A 64 -1.96 -13.41 -22.07
C TYR A 64 -1.16 -12.67 -23.14
N LEU A 65 -1.03 -11.36 -23.01
CA LEU A 65 -0.14 -10.57 -23.86
C LEU A 65 1.31 -11.03 -23.71
N LEU A 66 1.78 -11.30 -22.49
CA LEU A 66 3.11 -11.84 -22.26
C LEU A 66 3.31 -13.22 -22.91
N GLN A 67 2.31 -14.10 -22.89
CA GLN A 67 2.34 -15.38 -23.63
C GLN A 67 2.47 -15.17 -25.13
N GLU A 68 1.70 -14.25 -25.70
CA GLU A 68 1.75 -13.91 -27.12
C GLU A 68 3.13 -13.39 -27.53
N LEU A 69 3.70 -12.45 -26.77
CA LEU A 69 5.04 -11.91 -26.99
C LEU A 69 6.14 -12.98 -26.93
N GLU A 70 5.95 -13.99 -26.08
CA GLU A 70 6.85 -15.13 -25.90
C GLU A 70 6.55 -16.30 -26.85
N GLN A 71 5.63 -16.11 -27.80
CA GLN A 71 5.20 -17.12 -28.78
C GLN A 71 4.77 -18.44 -28.10
N ARG A 72 4.08 -18.32 -26.95
CA ARG A 72 3.49 -19.43 -26.21
C ARG A 72 2.01 -19.57 -26.57
N GLU A 73 1.52 -20.80 -26.50
CA GLU A 73 0.09 -21.08 -26.63
C GLU A 73 -0.68 -20.40 -25.50
N ILE A 74 -1.70 -19.62 -25.87
CA ILE A 74 -2.60 -18.97 -24.90
C ILE A 74 -3.60 -20.02 -24.41
N LEU A 75 -3.38 -20.49 -23.18
CA LEU A 75 -4.22 -21.53 -22.58
C LEU A 75 -5.38 -20.89 -21.79
N HIS A 76 -6.57 -20.92 -22.37
CA HIS A 76 -7.81 -20.61 -21.66
C HIS A 76 -8.33 -21.85 -20.91
N GLN A 77 -7.79 -22.12 -19.72
CA GLN A 77 -8.23 -23.25 -18.92
C GLN A 77 -9.54 -22.91 -18.17
N GLN A 78 -10.55 -23.77 -18.33
CA GLN A 78 -11.74 -23.72 -17.50
C GLN A 78 -11.40 -24.20 -16.09
N LEU A 79 -11.67 -23.36 -15.10
CA LEU A 79 -11.46 -23.72 -13.71
C LEU A 79 -12.54 -24.70 -13.24
N PRO A 80 -12.19 -25.68 -12.38
CA PRO A 80 -13.20 -26.43 -11.65
C PRO A 80 -13.98 -25.48 -10.71
N PRO A 81 -15.18 -25.86 -10.27
CA PRO A 81 -15.91 -25.12 -9.24
C PRO A 81 -15.03 -24.84 -8.01
N VAL A 82 -15.06 -23.59 -7.54
CA VAL A 82 -14.23 -23.13 -6.42
C VAL A 82 -15.11 -23.01 -5.18
N ASP A 83 -14.72 -23.69 -4.10
CA ASP A 83 -15.36 -23.52 -2.79
C ASP A 83 -15.26 -22.06 -2.30
N PRO A 84 -16.22 -21.57 -1.48
CA PRO A 84 -16.21 -20.19 -0.99
C PRO A 84 -14.88 -19.78 -0.37
N LYS A 85 -14.27 -18.70 -0.89
CA LYS A 85 -12.99 -18.18 -0.37
C LYS A 85 -13.18 -16.92 0.46
N GLN A 86 -12.18 -16.64 1.30
CA GLN A 86 -12.09 -15.47 2.16
C GLN A 86 -10.87 -14.63 1.75
N PRO A 87 -10.79 -13.33 2.10
CA PRO A 87 -9.70 -12.43 1.67
C PRO A 87 -8.30 -13.00 1.89
N ARG A 88 -8.11 -13.71 3.01
CA ARG A 88 -6.86 -14.38 3.37
C ARG A 88 -6.39 -15.42 2.35
N HIS A 89 -7.31 -16.11 1.66
CA HIS A 89 -7.01 -17.07 0.59
C HIS A 89 -6.65 -16.34 -0.71
N VAL A 90 -7.34 -15.24 -1.00
CA VAL A 90 -7.05 -14.37 -2.15
C VAL A 90 -5.65 -13.78 -2.03
N TYR A 91 -5.29 -13.28 -0.84
CA TYR A 91 -3.97 -12.77 -0.52
C TYR A 91 -2.88 -13.83 -0.74
N GLN A 92 -3.08 -15.05 -0.24
CA GLN A 92 -2.14 -16.14 -0.46
C GLN A 92 -2.00 -16.50 -1.94
N LYS A 93 -3.12 -16.51 -2.69
CA LYS A 93 -3.07 -16.77 -4.14
C LYS A 93 -2.35 -15.65 -4.90
N ALA A 94 -2.45 -14.40 -4.46
CA ALA A 94 -1.64 -13.30 -5.01
C ALA A 94 -0.15 -13.49 -4.73
N LEU A 95 0.25 -13.95 -3.53
CA LEU A 95 1.65 -14.30 -3.22
C LEU A 95 2.18 -15.42 -4.13
N GLU A 96 1.35 -16.42 -4.44
CA GLU A 96 1.71 -17.48 -5.38
C GLU A 96 1.95 -16.94 -6.80
N VAL A 97 1.07 -16.06 -7.30
CA VAL A 97 1.27 -15.40 -8.60
C VAL A 97 2.57 -14.59 -8.59
N LEU A 98 2.86 -13.85 -7.51
CA LEU A 98 4.12 -13.12 -7.35
C LEU A 98 5.35 -14.04 -7.34
N ALA A 99 5.24 -15.23 -6.73
CA ALA A 99 6.29 -16.23 -6.78
C ALA A 99 6.54 -16.75 -8.21
N LYS A 100 5.48 -16.91 -9.02
CA LYS A 100 5.61 -17.25 -10.45
C LYS A 100 6.25 -16.11 -11.25
N VAL A 101 5.86 -14.86 -11.00
CA VAL A 101 6.51 -13.67 -11.58
C VAL A 101 8.01 -13.66 -11.25
N ASN A 102 8.38 -13.85 -9.99
CA ASN A 102 9.77 -13.91 -9.56
C ASN A 102 10.56 -15.02 -10.26
N ARG A 103 9.96 -16.21 -10.39
CA ARG A 103 10.58 -17.33 -11.12
C ARG A 103 10.76 -17.03 -12.60
N TYR A 104 9.77 -16.41 -13.24
CA TYR A 104 9.87 -15.99 -14.63
C TYR A 104 11.03 -15.00 -14.83
N ARG A 105 11.16 -14.01 -13.93
CA ARG A 105 12.29 -13.07 -13.92
C ARG A 105 13.63 -13.77 -13.77
N HIS A 106 13.72 -14.78 -12.91
CA HIS A 106 14.94 -15.60 -12.78
C HIS A 106 15.27 -16.34 -14.09
N ILE A 107 14.28 -16.95 -14.75
CA ILE A 107 14.46 -17.62 -16.06
C ILE A 107 14.96 -16.61 -17.12
N LYS A 108 14.48 -15.37 -17.06
CA LYS A 108 14.84 -14.29 -17.99
C LYS A 108 16.10 -13.52 -17.60
N GLY A 109 16.76 -13.87 -16.50
CA GLY A 109 17.95 -13.15 -16.02
C GLY A 109 17.67 -11.71 -15.54
N MET A 110 16.43 -11.36 -15.26
CA MET A 110 15.98 -10.03 -14.81
C MET A 110 16.25 -9.76 -13.32
N GLY A 111 16.75 -10.78 -12.61
CA GLY A 111 17.01 -10.78 -11.17
C GLY A 111 15.76 -11.08 -10.33
N GLU A 112 16.01 -11.62 -9.14
CA GLU A 112 14.99 -11.94 -8.14
C GLU A 112 14.29 -10.66 -7.64
N ILE A 113 13.03 -10.76 -7.23
CA ILE A 113 12.27 -9.70 -6.52
C ILE A 113 11.88 -10.17 -5.12
N VAL A 114 11.60 -9.22 -4.24
CA VAL A 114 11.09 -9.53 -2.90
C VAL A 114 9.63 -9.97 -2.95
N ILE A 115 9.35 -11.10 -2.29
CA ILE A 115 7.99 -11.58 -2.06
C ILE A 115 7.65 -11.26 -0.59
N PRO A 116 6.63 -10.43 -0.31
CA PRO A 116 6.30 -10.06 1.05
C PRO A 116 5.85 -11.28 1.86
N HIS A 117 6.10 -11.24 3.16
CA HIS A 117 5.63 -12.27 4.07
C HIS A 117 4.12 -12.17 4.27
N TYR A 118 3.51 -13.33 4.54
CA TYR A 118 2.12 -13.35 4.98
C TYR A 118 2.03 -12.77 6.40
N PRO A 119 1.26 -11.69 6.62
CA PRO A 119 1.21 -11.05 7.93
C PRO A 119 0.41 -11.92 8.91
N ALA A 120 0.87 -12.03 10.16
CA ALA A 120 0.21 -12.82 11.20
C ALA A 120 -1.02 -12.11 11.80
N ARG A 121 -1.91 -11.59 10.96
CA ARG A 121 -3.14 -10.89 11.35
C ARG A 121 -4.32 -11.25 10.46
N GLN A 122 -5.49 -10.70 10.76
CA GLN A 122 -6.63 -10.81 9.87
C GLN A 122 -6.40 -9.99 8.60
N ILE A 123 -6.44 -10.67 7.45
CA ILE A 123 -6.31 -10.04 6.15
C ILE A 123 -7.59 -9.28 5.78
N THR A 124 -7.47 -8.00 5.46
CA THR A 124 -8.57 -7.15 4.97
C THR A 124 -8.64 -7.09 3.45
N PRO A 125 -9.78 -6.73 2.84
CA PRO A 125 -9.87 -6.48 1.40
C PRO A 125 -8.92 -5.38 0.88
N ASP A 126 -8.55 -4.39 1.71
CA ASP A 126 -7.57 -3.36 1.37
C ASP A 126 -6.17 -3.97 1.21
N GLU A 127 -5.77 -4.85 2.12
CA GLU A 127 -4.46 -5.52 2.02
C GLU A 127 -4.39 -6.47 0.83
N VAL A 128 -5.51 -7.11 0.47
CA VAL A 128 -5.61 -7.87 -0.79
C VAL A 128 -5.42 -6.94 -1.98
N TYR A 129 -6.07 -5.77 -1.98
CA TYR A 129 -5.97 -4.79 -3.06
C TYR A 129 -4.54 -4.29 -3.25
N ASP A 130 -3.87 -3.91 -2.17
CA ASP A 130 -2.50 -3.43 -2.19
C ASP A 130 -1.54 -4.48 -2.75
N LEU A 131 -1.70 -5.75 -2.34
CA LEU A 131 -0.89 -6.85 -2.87
C LEU A 131 -1.20 -7.13 -4.34
N VAL A 132 -2.46 -7.27 -4.74
CA VAL A 132 -2.87 -7.53 -6.13
C VAL A 132 -2.38 -6.41 -7.05
N LEU A 133 -2.46 -5.15 -6.61
CA LEU A 133 -1.91 -4.01 -7.32
C LEU A 133 -0.38 -4.14 -7.50
N SER A 134 0.34 -4.50 -6.44
CA SER A 134 1.79 -4.75 -6.53
C SER A 134 2.11 -5.89 -7.50
N VAL A 135 1.32 -6.98 -7.51
CA VAL A 135 1.53 -8.10 -8.46
C VAL A 135 1.30 -7.63 -9.90
N ARG A 136 0.24 -6.87 -10.16
CA ARG A 136 -0.02 -6.31 -11.49
C ARG A 136 1.13 -5.44 -11.97
N ASP A 137 1.63 -4.57 -11.11
CA ASP A 137 2.71 -3.66 -11.48
C ASP A 137 4.01 -4.43 -11.77
N GLU A 138 4.32 -5.51 -11.03
CA GLU A 138 5.43 -6.40 -11.35
C GLU A 138 5.25 -7.15 -12.68
N ILE A 139 4.02 -7.60 -13.00
CA ILE A 139 3.72 -8.22 -14.30
C ILE A 139 3.94 -7.21 -15.44
N ARG A 140 3.52 -5.97 -15.26
CA ARG A 140 3.67 -4.92 -16.28
C ARG A 140 5.12 -4.56 -16.57
N LEU A 141 6.02 -4.70 -15.58
CA LEU A 141 7.46 -4.55 -15.79
C LEU A 141 8.06 -5.67 -16.68
N LEU A 142 7.31 -6.73 -16.97
CA LEU A 142 7.71 -7.78 -17.92
C LEU A 142 7.28 -7.48 -19.36
N LEU A 143 6.42 -6.47 -19.56
CA LEU A 143 5.92 -6.08 -20.87
C LEU A 143 6.83 -4.98 -21.50
N PRO A 144 6.84 -4.83 -22.84
CA PRO A 144 7.59 -3.76 -23.49
C PRO A 144 7.02 -2.37 -23.14
N GLU A 145 7.88 -1.35 -23.12
CA GLU A 145 7.49 0.04 -22.88
C GLU A 145 7.22 0.83 -24.19
N PRO A 146 6.11 1.58 -24.31
CA PRO A 146 4.95 1.58 -23.41
C PRO A 146 4.13 0.28 -23.56
N PRO A 147 3.49 -0.20 -22.47
CA PRO A 147 2.65 -1.38 -22.57
C PRO A 147 1.51 -1.11 -23.56
N PRO A 148 1.13 -2.09 -24.40
CA PRO A 148 -0.07 -1.99 -25.22
C PRO A 148 -1.27 -1.57 -24.38
N GLN A 149 -2.08 -0.66 -24.91
CA GLN A 149 -3.28 -0.23 -24.20
C GLN A 149 -4.28 -1.39 -24.16
N VAL A 150 -4.43 -1.98 -22.98
CA VAL A 150 -5.49 -2.93 -22.69
C VAL A 150 -6.71 -2.14 -22.24
N SER A 151 -7.83 -2.29 -22.95
CA SER A 151 -9.11 -1.70 -22.55
C SER A 151 -9.42 -2.08 -21.11
N ALA A 152 -9.71 -1.09 -20.26
CA ALA A 152 -10.11 -1.37 -18.89
C ALA A 152 -11.33 -2.30 -18.90
N PRO A 153 -11.31 -3.43 -18.16
CA PRO A 153 -12.45 -4.32 -18.13
C PRO A 153 -13.66 -3.56 -17.58
N GLU A 154 -14.81 -3.74 -18.23
CA GLU A 154 -16.06 -3.14 -17.79
C GLU A 154 -16.38 -3.60 -16.36
N ARG A 155 -16.86 -2.66 -15.53
CA ARG A 155 -17.28 -3.00 -14.18
C ARG A 155 -18.50 -3.92 -14.29
N ILE A 156 -18.38 -5.14 -13.79
CA ILE A 156 -19.48 -6.09 -13.79
C ILE A 156 -20.55 -5.63 -12.79
N GLU A 157 -21.80 -5.54 -13.23
CA GLU A 157 -22.94 -5.11 -12.39
C GLU A 157 -23.41 -6.18 -11.38
N ARG A 158 -22.73 -7.32 -11.30
CA ARG A 158 -23.08 -8.42 -10.38
C ARG A 158 -22.32 -8.32 -9.06
N HIS A 159 -22.85 -8.95 -8.01
CA HIS A 159 -22.14 -9.06 -6.75
C HIS A 159 -20.90 -9.95 -6.89
N ILE A 160 -19.72 -9.34 -6.76
CA ILE A 160 -18.43 -10.04 -6.79
C ILE A 160 -18.01 -10.42 -5.37
N THR A 161 -17.61 -11.67 -5.21
CA THR A 161 -17.14 -12.24 -3.94
C THR A 161 -15.63 -12.45 -3.94
N PRO A 162 -14.98 -12.67 -2.78
CA PRO A 162 -13.57 -13.07 -2.74
C PRO A 162 -13.28 -14.37 -3.51
N THR A 163 -14.27 -15.25 -3.67
CA THR A 163 -14.16 -16.46 -4.49
C THR A 163 -13.94 -16.14 -5.97
N ASP A 164 -14.66 -15.15 -6.50
CA ASP A 164 -14.48 -14.70 -7.89
C ASP A 164 -13.08 -14.12 -8.10
N VAL A 165 -12.59 -13.30 -7.15
CA VAL A 165 -11.23 -12.77 -7.20
C VAL A 165 -10.19 -13.89 -7.14
N TYR A 166 -10.38 -14.86 -6.24
CA TYR A 166 -9.50 -16.03 -6.15
C TYR A 166 -9.47 -16.82 -7.46
N ALA A 167 -10.62 -17.06 -8.08
CA ALA A 167 -10.73 -17.75 -9.36
C ALA A 167 -9.96 -17.00 -10.46
N ASN A 168 -10.09 -15.67 -10.54
CA ASN A 168 -9.32 -14.88 -11.50
C ASN A 168 -7.82 -14.97 -11.28
N LEU A 169 -7.35 -14.82 -10.04
CA LEU A 169 -5.93 -14.98 -9.73
C LEU A 169 -5.43 -16.41 -9.99
N TRP A 170 -6.30 -17.42 -9.85
CA TRP A 170 -5.99 -18.78 -10.24
C TRP A 170 -5.82 -18.92 -11.76
N GLN A 171 -6.67 -18.29 -12.57
CA GLN A 171 -6.47 -18.22 -14.03
C GLN A 171 -5.15 -17.54 -14.39
N VAL A 172 -4.82 -16.42 -13.73
CA VAL A 172 -3.52 -15.73 -13.90
C VAL A 172 -2.37 -16.68 -13.57
N SER A 173 -2.46 -17.40 -12.45
CA SER A 173 -1.46 -18.38 -12.04
C SER A 173 -1.28 -19.49 -13.09
N LEU A 174 -2.37 -20.04 -13.63
CA LEU A 174 -2.30 -21.08 -14.67
C LEU A 174 -1.75 -20.53 -15.99
N ALA A 175 -2.08 -19.29 -16.36
CA ALA A 175 -1.54 -18.61 -17.54
C ALA A 175 -0.02 -18.39 -17.44
N PHE A 176 0.56 -18.32 -16.23
CA PHE A 176 2.01 -18.31 -16.08
C PHE A 176 2.69 -19.66 -16.35
N ASP A 177 1.99 -20.80 -16.25
CA ASP A 177 2.64 -22.11 -16.35
C ASP A 177 3.39 -22.33 -17.68
N PRO A 178 2.82 -22.01 -18.87
CA PRO A 178 3.55 -22.09 -20.13
C PRO A 178 4.80 -21.19 -20.21
N LEU A 179 4.76 -20.03 -19.55
CA LEU A 179 5.89 -19.08 -19.50
C LEU A 179 7.05 -19.60 -18.65
N LEU A 180 6.75 -20.44 -17.65
CA LEU A 180 7.73 -21.07 -16.76
C LEU A 180 8.31 -22.38 -17.31
N GLY A 181 7.80 -22.86 -18.45
CA GLY A 181 8.20 -24.10 -19.11
C GLY A 181 7.22 -25.26 -18.88
N VAL A 182 7.65 -26.50 -19.12
CA VAL A 182 6.77 -27.68 -19.30
C VAL A 182 5.82 -27.97 -18.12
N ARG A 183 6.08 -27.48 -16.90
CA ARG A 183 5.30 -27.88 -15.71
C ARG A 183 4.99 -26.78 -14.69
N GLY A 184 5.29 -25.50 -14.94
CA GLY A 184 5.15 -24.47 -13.89
C GLY A 184 5.99 -24.81 -12.65
N PHE A 185 5.32 -25.13 -11.53
CA PHE A 185 5.99 -25.63 -10.32
C PHE A 185 6.48 -27.09 -10.49
N THR A 186 7.60 -27.39 -9.85
CA THR A 186 8.24 -28.71 -9.86
C THR A 186 8.06 -29.41 -8.51
N PRO A 187 8.27 -30.73 -8.42
CA PRO A 187 8.27 -31.44 -7.13
C PRO A 187 9.25 -30.86 -6.10
N ASN A 188 10.35 -30.22 -6.53
CA ASN A 188 11.29 -29.54 -5.64
C ASN A 188 10.65 -28.33 -4.94
N ASP A 189 9.85 -27.56 -5.68
CA ASP A 189 9.14 -26.38 -5.15
C ASP A 189 8.05 -26.82 -4.17
N VAL A 190 7.29 -27.86 -4.52
CA VAL A 190 6.27 -28.45 -3.63
C VAL A 190 6.92 -28.98 -2.35
N TYR A 191 8.08 -29.63 -2.45
CA TYR A 191 8.83 -30.10 -1.29
C TYR A 191 9.32 -28.95 -0.40
N GLN A 192 9.89 -27.89 -0.99
CA GLN A 192 10.32 -26.69 -0.27
C GLN A 192 9.14 -26.07 0.50
N GLN A 193 7.96 -26.01 -0.14
CA GLN A 193 6.75 -25.50 0.48
C GLN A 193 6.25 -26.40 1.63
N ALA A 194 6.34 -27.71 1.48
CA ALA A 194 6.01 -28.67 2.54
C ALA A 194 6.98 -28.56 3.73
N GLU A 195 8.28 -28.33 3.48
CA GLU A 195 9.26 -28.09 4.54
C GLU A 195 8.97 -26.79 5.30
N TYR A 196 8.56 -25.73 4.60
CA TYR A 196 8.10 -24.49 5.23
C TYR A 196 6.88 -24.72 6.13
N ILE A 197 5.92 -25.53 5.69
CA ILE A 197 4.75 -25.90 6.50
C ILE A 197 5.15 -26.65 7.77
N VAL A 198 6.12 -27.59 7.68
CA VAL A 198 6.66 -28.28 8.86
C VAL A 198 7.27 -27.28 9.84
N GLN A 199 8.07 -26.31 9.37
CA GLN A 199 8.66 -25.28 10.24
C GLN A 199 7.61 -24.39 10.92
N GLN A 200 6.54 -24.00 10.21
CA GLN A 200 5.42 -23.25 10.80
C GLN A 200 4.73 -24.07 11.90
N ILE A 201 4.54 -25.37 11.69
CA ILE A 201 3.92 -26.27 12.67
C ILE A 201 4.84 -26.53 13.86
N ASP A 202 6.15 -26.68 13.63
CA ASP A 202 7.15 -26.78 14.70
C ASP A 202 7.12 -25.53 15.58
N PHE A 203 7.06 -24.34 14.97
CA PHE A 203 6.90 -23.09 15.71
C PHE A 203 5.60 -23.05 16.53
N LEU A 204 4.46 -23.42 15.93
CA LEU A 204 3.18 -23.53 16.64
C LEU A 204 3.23 -24.55 17.77
N ARG A 205 4.01 -25.62 17.62
CA ARG A 205 4.15 -26.66 18.64
C ARG A 205 5.02 -26.16 19.81
N LEU A 206 6.13 -25.49 19.51
CA LEU A 206 7.00 -24.86 20.49
C LEU A 206 6.29 -23.76 21.28
N SER A 207 5.48 -22.91 20.62
CA SER A 207 4.73 -21.86 21.32
C SER A 207 3.68 -22.42 22.29
N GLN A 208 3.31 -23.70 22.15
CA GLN A 208 2.44 -24.42 23.07
C GLN A 208 3.21 -25.28 24.07
N ASN A 209 4.53 -25.07 24.22
CA ASN A 209 5.42 -25.83 25.11
C ASN A 209 5.36 -27.36 24.88
N LYS A 210 5.20 -27.80 23.62
CA LYS A 210 5.17 -29.23 23.26
C LYS A 210 6.50 -29.68 22.67
N ALA A 211 6.98 -30.84 23.10
CA ALA A 211 8.24 -31.41 22.61
C ALA A 211 8.20 -31.76 21.11
N LEU A 212 9.24 -31.42 20.37
CA LEU A 212 9.37 -31.68 18.92
C LEU A 212 9.71 -33.14 18.57
N HIS A 213 10.08 -33.95 19.55
CA HIS A 213 10.59 -35.32 19.34
C HIS A 213 9.50 -36.31 18.94
N LEU A 214 9.03 -36.21 17.70
CA LEU A 214 8.20 -37.21 17.04
C LEU A 214 9.02 -37.90 15.96
N LYS A 215 8.93 -39.24 15.88
CA LYS A 215 9.59 -40.01 14.82
C LYS A 215 8.99 -39.62 13.47
N LYS A 216 9.83 -39.14 12.56
CA LYS A 216 9.45 -38.87 11.17
C LYS A 216 8.90 -40.16 10.52
N PRO A 217 7.75 -40.13 9.83
CA PRO A 217 7.23 -41.30 9.13
C PRO A 217 8.22 -41.84 8.09
N GLU A 218 8.15 -43.13 7.78
CA GLU A 218 8.95 -43.73 6.71
C GLU A 218 8.54 -43.15 5.35
N LYS A 219 9.51 -43.04 4.43
CA LYS A 219 9.28 -42.52 3.09
C LYS A 219 8.55 -43.58 2.26
N THR A 220 7.45 -43.20 1.60
CA THR A 220 6.76 -44.08 0.65
C THR A 220 7.58 -44.28 -0.63
N GLN A 221 7.19 -45.22 -1.49
CA GLN A 221 7.84 -45.42 -2.79
C GLN A 221 6.81 -45.45 -3.91
N GLY A 222 7.17 -44.86 -5.05
CA GLY A 222 6.42 -44.94 -6.30
C GLY A 222 5.10 -44.16 -6.28
N LYS A 223 4.97 -43.14 -5.43
CA LYS A 223 3.74 -42.33 -5.37
C LYS A 223 3.74 -41.20 -6.39
N HIS A 224 2.54 -40.92 -6.91
CA HIS A 224 2.26 -39.83 -7.85
C HIS A 224 1.78 -38.55 -7.15
N PRO A 225 1.78 -37.38 -7.83
CA PRO A 225 1.28 -36.11 -7.28
C PRO A 225 -0.13 -36.18 -6.69
N ASN A 226 -1.01 -37.04 -7.24
CA ASN A 226 -2.34 -37.28 -6.69
C ASN A 226 -2.31 -37.70 -5.20
N HIS A 227 -1.36 -38.54 -4.81
CA HIS A 227 -1.20 -38.97 -3.41
C HIS A 227 -0.64 -37.83 -2.53
N ALA A 228 0.20 -36.95 -3.09
CA ALA A 228 0.67 -35.77 -2.39
C ALA A 228 -0.47 -34.76 -2.16
N LEU A 229 -1.36 -34.59 -3.14
CA LEU A 229 -2.58 -33.77 -2.98
C LEU A 229 -3.51 -34.34 -1.90
N GLN A 230 -3.72 -35.67 -1.89
CA GLN A 230 -4.47 -36.35 -0.82
C GLN A 230 -3.85 -36.10 0.56
N ALA A 231 -2.52 -36.16 0.68
CA ALA A 231 -1.82 -35.88 1.93
C ALA A 231 -1.99 -34.41 2.37
N ALA A 232 -1.96 -33.46 1.43
CA ALA A 232 -2.22 -32.04 1.70
C ALA A 232 -3.65 -31.83 2.23
N TYR A 233 -4.66 -32.45 1.61
CA TYR A 233 -6.06 -32.38 2.05
C TYR A 233 -6.28 -33.05 3.40
N LYS A 234 -5.57 -34.15 3.69
CA LYS A 234 -5.59 -34.77 5.02
C LYS A 234 -5.04 -33.83 6.09
N LEU A 235 -3.93 -33.15 5.82
CA LEU A 235 -3.38 -32.12 6.71
C LEU A 235 -4.34 -30.94 6.87
N GLN A 236 -4.95 -30.46 5.79
CA GLN A 236 -5.95 -29.39 5.83
C GLN A 236 -7.15 -29.76 6.70
N ASN A 237 -7.67 -30.98 6.60
CA ASN A 237 -8.75 -31.46 7.48
C ASN A 237 -8.31 -31.52 8.96
N LYS A 238 -7.05 -31.86 9.23
CA LYS A 238 -6.49 -31.82 10.59
C LYS A 238 -6.39 -30.39 11.12
N ILE A 239 -6.00 -29.43 10.27
CA ILE A 239 -6.00 -27.99 10.59
C ILE A 239 -7.42 -27.49 10.85
N ALA A 240 -8.39 -27.87 10.03
CA ALA A 240 -9.79 -27.53 10.24
C ALA A 240 -10.30 -28.05 11.60
N GLN A 241 -9.88 -29.24 12.02
CA GLN A 241 -10.20 -29.76 13.36
C GLN A 241 -9.52 -28.96 14.47
N ALA A 242 -8.24 -28.60 14.32
CA ALA A 242 -7.53 -27.73 15.25
C ALA A 242 -8.23 -26.37 15.40
N GLN A 243 -8.66 -25.76 14.29
CA GLN A 243 -9.41 -24.50 14.28
C GLN A 243 -10.76 -24.61 15.00
N LYS A 244 -11.50 -25.72 14.80
CA LYS A 244 -12.74 -25.98 15.56
C LYS A 244 -12.46 -26.04 17.06
N ASN A 245 -11.39 -26.72 17.46
CA ASN A 245 -11.01 -26.83 18.87
C ASN A 245 -10.56 -25.49 19.47
N LEU A 246 -10.09 -24.55 18.64
CA LEU A 246 -9.80 -23.16 19.00
C LEU A 246 -11.02 -22.22 18.89
N TRP A 247 -12.21 -22.77 18.65
CA TRP A 247 -13.48 -22.06 18.44
C TRP A 247 -13.44 -21.02 17.32
N MET A 248 -12.67 -21.30 16.26
CA MET A 248 -12.59 -20.42 15.11
C MET A 248 -13.79 -20.67 14.17
N PRO A 249 -14.46 -19.62 13.67
CA PRO A 249 -15.66 -19.79 12.85
C PRO A 249 -15.30 -20.31 11.45
N ALA A 250 -16.14 -21.17 10.85
CA ALA A 250 -16.04 -21.61 9.46
C ALA A 250 -14.60 -22.02 9.05
N PRO A 251 -14.09 -23.15 9.54
CA PRO A 251 -12.83 -23.71 9.05
C PRO A 251 -12.96 -24.12 7.58
N GLU A 252 -11.93 -23.85 6.78
CA GLU A 252 -11.90 -24.27 5.38
C GLU A 252 -11.83 -25.80 5.30
N ARG A 253 -12.82 -26.43 4.68
CA ARG A 253 -12.80 -27.89 4.47
C ARG A 253 -11.95 -28.23 3.27
N ALA A 254 -11.24 -29.36 3.33
CA ALA A 254 -10.54 -29.84 2.16
C ALA A 254 -11.56 -30.32 1.11
N PRO A 255 -11.41 -29.93 -0.16
CA PRO A 255 -12.26 -30.43 -1.22
C PRO A 255 -11.98 -31.91 -1.52
N GLU A 256 -12.83 -32.53 -2.32
CA GLU A 256 -12.55 -33.85 -2.85
C GLU A 256 -11.42 -33.80 -3.88
N VAL A 257 -10.66 -34.89 -3.95
CA VAL A 257 -9.56 -34.99 -4.91
C VAL A 257 -10.14 -35.24 -6.30
N PRO A 258 -9.87 -34.35 -7.28
CA PRO A 258 -10.50 -34.47 -8.58
C PRO A 258 -9.98 -35.69 -9.33
N ARG A 259 -10.87 -36.33 -10.11
CA ARG A 259 -10.54 -37.50 -10.95
C ARG A 259 -9.86 -37.09 -12.26
N ARG A 260 -8.75 -36.36 -12.17
CA ARG A 260 -7.91 -35.97 -13.33
C ARG A 260 -6.43 -36.18 -13.03
N VAL A 261 -5.59 -35.97 -14.05
CA VAL A 261 -4.14 -35.92 -13.84
C VAL A 261 -3.81 -34.72 -12.96
N ILE A 262 -3.18 -34.99 -11.82
CA ILE A 262 -2.75 -33.99 -10.86
C ILE A 262 -1.31 -33.58 -11.18
N SER A 263 -1.11 -32.29 -11.33
CA SER A 263 0.20 -31.66 -11.54
C SER A 263 0.85 -31.27 -10.19
N PRO A 264 2.16 -30.98 -10.16
CA PRO A 264 2.78 -30.37 -8.98
C PRO A 264 2.18 -28.99 -8.63
N THR A 265 1.73 -28.21 -9.61
CA THR A 265 1.02 -26.94 -9.39
C THR A 265 -0.23 -27.15 -8.55
N ASP A 266 -1.04 -28.17 -8.84
CA ASP A 266 -2.25 -28.49 -8.06
C ASP A 266 -1.91 -28.79 -6.58
N VAL A 267 -0.80 -29.51 -6.33
CA VAL A 267 -0.34 -29.78 -4.96
C VAL A 267 0.16 -28.50 -4.30
N TYR A 268 0.93 -27.67 -5.02
CA TYR A 268 1.44 -26.40 -4.52
C TYR A 268 0.30 -25.47 -4.08
N ASP A 269 -0.74 -25.35 -4.91
CA ASP A 269 -1.95 -24.57 -4.62
C ASP A 269 -2.66 -25.04 -3.34
N ALA A 270 -2.78 -26.36 -3.14
CA ALA A 270 -3.35 -26.92 -1.91
C ALA A 270 -2.50 -26.56 -0.68
N LEU A 271 -1.16 -26.55 -0.82
CA LEU A 271 -0.26 -26.12 0.25
C LEU A 271 -0.38 -24.62 0.56
N GLN A 272 -0.71 -23.78 -0.43
CA GLN A 272 -1.00 -22.37 -0.19
C GLN A 272 -2.22 -22.20 0.74
N VAL A 273 -3.29 -22.95 0.52
CA VAL A 273 -4.47 -22.95 1.42
C VAL A 273 -4.07 -23.38 2.83
N VAL A 274 -3.25 -24.43 2.96
CA VAL A 274 -2.71 -24.88 4.26
C VAL A 274 -1.95 -23.76 4.98
N ILE A 275 -1.11 -23.00 4.27
CA ILE A 275 -0.36 -21.88 4.86
C ILE A 275 -1.30 -20.80 5.37
N ALA A 276 -2.28 -20.38 4.56
CA ALA A 276 -3.25 -19.36 4.96
C ALA A 276 -4.02 -19.78 6.22
N GLU A 277 -4.43 -21.05 6.32
CA GLU A 277 -5.13 -21.57 7.50
C GLU A 277 -4.21 -21.72 8.73
N LEU A 278 -2.92 -22.00 8.56
CA LEU A 278 -1.94 -21.99 9.64
C LEU A 278 -1.65 -20.57 10.16
N GLN A 279 -1.55 -19.58 9.27
CA GLN A 279 -1.39 -18.17 9.68
C GLN A 279 -2.60 -17.69 10.47
N ARG A 280 -3.80 -18.16 10.11
CA ARG A 280 -5.02 -17.91 10.88
C ARG A 280 -4.95 -18.50 12.30
N ILE A 281 -4.36 -19.68 12.48
CA ILE A 281 -4.11 -20.26 13.82
C ILE A 281 -3.07 -19.43 14.58
N LYS A 282 -1.96 -19.04 13.93
CA LYS A 282 -0.93 -18.18 14.54
C LYS A 282 -1.53 -16.88 15.09
N TYR A 283 -2.34 -16.20 14.28
CA TYR A 283 -3.08 -15.01 14.69
C TYR A 283 -4.00 -15.27 15.89
N ARG A 284 -4.77 -16.37 15.86
CA ARG A 284 -5.65 -16.75 16.99
C ARG A 284 -4.86 -16.95 18.29
N LEU A 285 -3.65 -17.48 18.21
CA LEU A 285 -2.80 -17.73 19.37
C LEU A 285 -1.99 -16.51 19.82
N GLY A 286 -2.06 -15.38 19.11
CA GLY A 286 -1.25 -14.20 19.41
C GLY A 286 0.24 -14.38 19.12
N VAL A 287 0.61 -15.34 18.25
CA VAL A 287 2.03 -15.64 17.96
C VAL A 287 2.42 -15.19 16.56
N ASP A 288 3.51 -14.44 16.47
CA ASP A 288 4.13 -14.06 15.21
C ASP A 288 5.61 -14.40 15.20
N ARG A 289 6.03 -14.95 14.08
CA ARG A 289 7.42 -15.23 13.76
C ARG A 289 7.54 -15.30 12.26
N GLU A 290 8.42 -14.47 11.74
CA GLU A 290 8.89 -14.56 10.37
C GLU A 290 9.81 -15.78 10.26
N LEU A 291 9.43 -16.70 9.38
CA LEU A 291 10.25 -17.86 9.06
C LEU A 291 10.71 -17.70 7.61
N PRO A 292 12.02 -17.80 7.33
CA PRO A 292 12.50 -17.75 5.96
C PRO A 292 12.02 -18.99 5.21
N LEU A 293 11.83 -18.86 3.90
CA LEU A 293 11.56 -20.03 3.05
C LEU A 293 12.80 -20.94 3.07
N PRO A 294 12.65 -22.27 3.29
CA PRO A 294 13.78 -23.20 3.25
C PRO A 294 14.50 -23.15 1.91
N PRO A 295 15.81 -23.44 1.82
CA PRO A 295 16.51 -23.47 0.54
C PRO A 295 15.94 -24.56 -0.38
N LEU A 296 15.87 -24.28 -1.68
CA LEU A 296 15.37 -25.22 -2.68
C LEU A 296 16.24 -26.49 -2.74
N ARG A 297 15.65 -27.66 -2.49
CA ARG A 297 16.34 -28.94 -2.61
C ARG A 297 16.02 -29.62 -3.94
N LYS A 298 17.05 -30.08 -4.66
CA LYS A 298 16.90 -30.79 -5.93
C LYS A 298 16.52 -32.27 -5.73
N ASN A 299 16.05 -32.90 -6.81
CA ASN A 299 15.75 -34.33 -6.91
C ASN A 299 14.71 -34.84 -5.90
N LYS A 300 13.70 -34.02 -5.59
CA LYS A 300 12.59 -34.40 -4.73
C LYS A 300 11.48 -35.07 -5.52
N THR A 301 10.81 -36.02 -4.88
CA THR A 301 9.69 -36.77 -5.47
C THR A 301 8.40 -36.53 -4.68
N PRO A 302 7.23 -36.90 -5.22
CA PRO A 302 5.98 -36.84 -4.46
C PRO A 302 6.03 -37.62 -3.14
N ASP A 303 6.80 -38.72 -3.06
CA ASP A 303 7.02 -39.48 -1.82
C ASP A 303 7.67 -38.65 -0.71
N ASP A 304 8.63 -37.77 -1.06
CA ASP A 304 9.26 -36.87 -0.10
C ASP A 304 8.26 -35.86 0.47
N VAL A 305 7.36 -35.36 -0.39
CA VAL A 305 6.29 -34.43 -0.01
C VAL A 305 5.30 -35.14 0.92
N ILE A 306 4.84 -36.34 0.55
CA ILE A 306 3.91 -37.15 1.38
C ILE A 306 4.51 -37.40 2.77
N GLN A 307 5.79 -37.76 2.84
CA GLN A 307 6.48 -37.99 4.12
C GLN A 307 6.46 -36.73 5.00
N LEU A 308 6.76 -35.54 4.43
CA LEU A 308 6.74 -34.28 5.18
C LEU A 308 5.33 -33.88 5.62
N LEU A 309 4.32 -34.04 4.76
CA LEU A 309 2.94 -33.68 5.12
C LEU A 309 2.36 -34.64 6.17
N ALA A 310 2.68 -35.92 6.10
CA ALA A 310 2.34 -36.88 7.15
C ALA A 310 3.08 -36.59 8.47
N TYR A 311 4.30 -36.05 8.41
CA TYR A 311 5.03 -35.60 9.59
C TYR A 311 4.40 -34.34 10.21
N ALA A 312 4.10 -33.34 9.38
CA ALA A 312 3.36 -32.14 9.76
C ALA A 312 2.02 -32.47 10.44
N GLU A 313 1.27 -33.44 9.91
CA GLU A 313 0.01 -33.91 10.50
C GLU A 313 0.20 -34.45 11.93
N LYS A 314 1.29 -35.19 12.18
CA LYS A 314 1.63 -35.72 13.51
C LYS A 314 2.12 -34.63 14.47
N LEU A 315 2.86 -33.64 13.96
CA LEU A 315 3.39 -32.54 14.75
C LEU A 315 2.29 -31.57 15.18
N LEU A 316 1.29 -31.33 14.34
CA LEU A 316 0.25 -30.32 14.59
C LEU A 316 -0.45 -30.54 15.94
N PRO A 317 -0.41 -29.54 16.85
CA PRO A 317 -1.13 -29.62 18.11
C PRO A 317 -2.63 -29.81 17.88
N VAL A 318 -3.26 -30.71 18.66
CA VAL A 318 -4.71 -30.96 18.56
C VAL A 318 -5.53 -29.84 19.21
N PHE A 319 -4.93 -29.00 20.07
CA PHE A 319 -5.60 -27.94 20.85
C PHE A 319 -6.86 -28.43 21.59
N GLY A 320 -6.81 -29.63 22.19
CA GLY A 320 -7.97 -30.20 22.89
C GLY A 320 -8.36 -29.38 24.12
N LEU A 321 -9.64 -29.42 24.48
CA LEU A 321 -10.22 -28.68 25.62
C LEU A 321 -9.52 -28.96 26.97
N GLN A 322 -8.89 -30.13 27.10
CA GLN A 322 -8.20 -30.56 28.31
C GLN A 322 -6.73 -30.12 28.35
N SER A 323 -6.17 -29.63 27.24
CA SER A 323 -4.77 -29.20 27.18
C SER A 323 -4.66 -27.71 27.49
N ALA A 324 -3.64 -27.33 28.27
CA ALA A 324 -3.30 -25.93 28.49
C ALA A 324 -3.06 -25.25 27.13
N LEU A 325 -3.77 -24.14 26.91
CA LEU A 325 -3.65 -23.30 25.72
C LEU A 325 -2.81 -22.08 26.07
N PHE A 326 -1.67 -21.93 25.43
CA PHE A 326 -0.86 -20.72 25.54
C PHE A 326 -1.32 -19.74 24.47
N GLN A 327 -2.07 -18.71 24.87
CA GLN A 327 -2.54 -17.65 24.01
C GLN A 327 -1.94 -16.33 24.48
N TYR A 328 -1.32 -15.61 23.56
CA TYR A 328 -0.77 -14.28 23.79
C TYR A 328 -1.79 -13.22 23.38
N ASP A 329 -1.62 -12.00 23.87
CA ASP A 329 -2.45 -10.88 23.48
C ASP A 329 -2.21 -10.55 21.99
N ASN A 330 -3.28 -10.37 21.23
CA ASN A 330 -3.19 -9.97 19.83
C ASN A 330 -2.63 -8.56 19.68
N VAL A 331 -2.73 -7.70 20.71
CA VAL A 331 -2.10 -6.37 20.70
C VAL A 331 -0.57 -6.48 20.58
N ALA A 332 0.04 -7.57 21.07
CA ALA A 332 1.47 -7.81 20.91
C ALA A 332 1.88 -8.12 19.45
N LEU A 333 0.91 -8.39 18.57
CA LEU A 333 1.15 -8.57 17.14
C LEU A 333 1.24 -7.24 16.40
N ASP A 334 0.66 -6.17 16.97
CA ASP A 334 0.77 -4.84 16.43
C ASP A 334 2.19 -4.32 16.63
N LYS A 335 2.82 -3.98 15.51
CA LYS A 335 4.16 -3.43 15.49
C LYS A 335 4.12 -2.03 16.05
N THR A 336 5.20 -1.70 16.74
CA THR A 336 5.41 -0.42 17.40
C THR A 336 6.55 0.33 16.70
N PRO A 337 6.74 1.62 17.02
CA PRO A 337 7.95 2.34 16.60
C PRO A 337 9.25 1.66 17.05
N ASN A 338 9.25 0.91 18.16
CA ASN A 338 10.44 0.14 18.59
C ASN A 338 10.81 -0.93 17.56
N ASP A 339 9.82 -1.70 17.08
CA ASP A 339 10.04 -2.76 16.09
C ASP A 339 10.57 -2.21 14.77
N THR A 340 9.96 -1.12 14.28
CA THR A 340 10.43 -0.43 13.05
C THR A 340 11.83 0.16 13.23
N TYR A 341 12.16 0.70 14.40
CA TYR A 341 13.49 1.22 14.70
C TYR A 341 14.56 0.12 14.67
N LEU A 342 14.25 -1.09 15.15
CA LEU A 342 15.16 -2.24 15.09
C LEU A 342 15.46 -2.63 13.64
N VAL A 343 14.44 -2.72 12.78
CA VAL A 343 14.64 -3.01 11.34
C VAL A 343 15.46 -1.91 10.67
N ALA A 344 15.12 -0.64 10.90
CA ALA A 344 15.88 0.50 10.37
C ALA A 344 17.35 0.48 10.82
N SER A 345 17.62 0.05 12.05
CA SER A 345 18.98 -0.11 12.58
C SER A 345 19.76 -1.23 11.90
N ARG A 346 19.11 -2.37 11.61
CA ARG A 346 19.75 -3.47 10.84
C ARG A 346 20.09 -3.03 9.43
N ILE A 347 19.17 -2.33 8.76
CA ILE A 347 19.38 -1.79 7.42
C ILE A 347 20.58 -0.83 7.43
N LEU A 348 20.60 0.13 8.35
CA LEU A 348 21.69 1.10 8.46
C LEU A 348 23.03 0.40 8.70
N HIS A 349 23.07 -0.57 9.62
CA HIS A 349 24.29 -1.33 9.90
C HIS A 349 24.81 -2.08 8.65
N ALA A 350 23.93 -2.73 7.91
CA ALA A 350 24.30 -3.45 6.70
C ALA A 350 24.84 -2.50 5.60
N MET A 351 24.24 -1.31 5.49
CA MET A 351 24.68 -0.25 4.57
C MET A 351 26.04 0.33 4.95
N GLU A 352 26.28 0.59 6.24
CA GLU A 352 27.58 1.05 6.75
C GLU A 352 28.67 -0.01 6.50
N ALA A 353 28.36 -1.29 6.69
CA ALA A 353 29.27 -2.39 6.41
C ALA A 353 29.65 -2.43 4.91
N LEU A 354 28.67 -2.26 4.01
CA LEU A 354 28.93 -2.20 2.57
C LEU A 354 29.78 -0.98 2.20
N ASN A 355 29.44 0.21 2.70
CA ASN A 355 30.19 1.44 2.40
C ASN A 355 31.63 1.35 2.90
N LYS A 356 31.84 0.81 4.12
CA LYS A 356 33.17 0.51 4.64
C LYS A 356 33.95 -0.45 3.74
N ALA A 357 33.31 -1.52 3.24
CA ALA A 357 33.93 -2.46 2.31
C ALA A 357 34.29 -1.82 0.96
N ARG A 358 33.51 -0.84 0.49
CA ARG A 358 33.80 -0.05 -0.72
C ARG A 358 34.80 1.09 -0.49
N GLY A 359 35.24 1.34 0.74
CA GLY A 359 36.09 2.47 1.09
C GLY A 359 35.39 3.83 1.06
N ALA A 360 34.05 3.86 0.97
CA ALA A 360 33.26 5.08 1.03
C ALA A 360 33.02 5.46 2.51
N ARG A 361 33.23 6.74 2.84
CA ARG A 361 32.91 7.29 4.17
C ARG A 361 31.82 8.34 4.02
N ALA A 362 30.69 8.08 4.66
CA ALA A 362 29.62 9.05 4.82
C ALA A 362 29.93 9.91 6.04
N GLU A 363 29.88 11.24 5.92
CA GLU A 363 29.69 12.07 7.09
C GLU A 363 28.23 11.95 7.55
N VAL A 364 28.02 11.61 8.83
CA VAL A 364 26.68 11.49 9.39
C VAL A 364 26.18 12.91 9.67
N THR A 365 25.37 13.45 8.76
CA THR A 365 24.67 14.71 9.01
C THR A 365 23.51 14.45 9.98
N GLU A 366 23.57 15.05 11.17
CA GLU A 366 22.45 15.01 12.10
C GLU A 366 21.27 15.82 11.55
N LEU A 367 20.11 15.17 11.41
CA LEU A 367 18.89 15.83 10.96
C LEU A 367 18.18 16.51 12.13
N VAL A 368 18.14 17.84 12.12
CA VAL A 368 17.34 18.64 13.05
C VAL A 368 15.90 18.68 12.55
N LEU A 369 14.98 18.09 13.30
CA LEU A 369 13.56 18.01 12.98
C LEU A 369 12.78 18.98 13.86
N ASN A 370 12.20 20.01 13.25
CA ASN A 370 11.42 21.05 13.94
C ASN A 370 9.91 20.73 14.01
N GLN A 371 9.48 19.62 13.41
CA GLN A 371 8.07 19.23 13.30
C GLN A 371 7.83 17.83 13.86
N SER A 372 6.61 17.59 14.35
CA SER A 372 6.17 16.28 14.78
C SER A 372 6.12 15.31 13.60
N ILE A 373 6.76 14.15 13.75
CA ILE A 373 6.79 13.13 12.72
C ILE A 373 5.76 12.05 13.03
N ALA A 374 4.80 11.86 12.12
CA ALA A 374 3.88 10.74 12.10
C ALA A 374 4.41 9.53 11.28
N PRO A 375 3.84 8.32 11.45
CA PRO A 375 4.21 7.12 10.69
C PRO A 375 4.15 7.30 9.16
N ARG A 376 3.24 8.14 8.65
CA ARG A 376 3.14 8.46 7.21
C ARG A 376 4.44 8.99 6.63
N HIS A 377 5.15 9.87 7.34
CA HIS A 377 6.42 10.42 6.87
C HIS A 377 7.53 9.35 6.88
N VAL A 378 7.51 8.44 7.87
CA VAL A 378 8.43 7.29 7.93
C VAL A 378 8.20 6.34 6.76
N PHE A 379 6.94 6.10 6.39
CA PHE A 379 6.59 5.31 5.21
C PHE A 379 7.08 5.98 3.92
N GLN A 380 6.85 7.28 3.76
CA GLN A 380 7.33 8.05 2.60
C GLN A 380 8.85 7.99 2.43
N ILE A 381 9.63 8.25 3.48
CA ILE A 381 11.10 8.17 3.40
C ILE A 381 11.59 6.75 3.11
N THR A 382 10.92 5.73 3.66
CA THR A 382 11.24 4.31 3.37
C THR A 382 10.93 3.97 1.91
N ARG A 383 9.82 4.46 1.37
CA ARG A 383 9.45 4.29 -0.05
C ARG A 383 10.43 5.00 -0.97
N HIS A 384 10.90 6.18 -0.60
CA HIS A 384 11.96 6.86 -1.32
C HIS A 384 13.25 6.02 -1.34
N ASN A 385 13.67 5.46 -0.20
CA ASN A 385 14.83 4.57 -0.13
C ASN A 385 14.66 3.31 -1.00
N LEU A 386 13.45 2.75 -1.11
CA LEU A 386 13.14 1.68 -2.05
C LEU A 386 13.30 2.11 -3.52
N LYS A 387 12.88 3.33 -3.88
CA LYS A 387 13.15 3.88 -5.23
C LYS A 387 14.65 3.98 -5.50
N THR A 388 15.43 4.45 -4.52
CA THR A 388 16.89 4.54 -4.64
C THR A 388 17.53 3.16 -4.77
N ALA A 389 17.04 2.16 -4.03
CA ALA A 389 17.46 0.77 -4.18
C ALA A 389 17.12 0.21 -5.58
N ASP A 390 15.95 0.53 -6.13
CA ASP A 390 15.60 0.17 -7.51
C ASP A 390 16.50 0.86 -8.55
N LEU A 391 16.98 2.08 -8.31
CA LEU A 391 17.97 2.70 -9.19
C LEU A 391 19.31 1.95 -9.15
N LEU A 392 19.80 1.57 -7.96
CA LEU A 392 20.98 0.70 -7.81
C LEU A 392 20.79 -0.65 -8.50
N ARG A 393 19.57 -1.19 -8.46
CA ARG A 393 19.20 -2.42 -9.16
C ARG A 393 19.46 -2.31 -10.66
N ARG A 394 19.00 -1.22 -11.27
CA ARG A 394 19.14 -0.98 -12.71
C ARG A 394 20.60 -0.75 -13.10
N GLU A 395 21.38 -0.09 -12.25
CA GLU A 395 22.82 0.08 -12.45
C GLU A 395 23.56 -1.27 -12.52
N LEU A 396 23.10 -2.27 -11.75
CA LEU A 396 23.63 -3.64 -11.80
C LEU A 396 23.12 -4.47 -13.00
N GLY A 397 22.42 -3.85 -13.95
CA GLY A 397 21.84 -4.50 -15.13
C GLY A 397 20.65 -5.41 -14.83
N LEU A 398 20.01 -5.24 -13.67
CA LEU A 398 18.80 -5.98 -13.31
C LEU A 398 17.55 -5.17 -13.70
N ALA A 399 16.45 -5.84 -14.00
CA ALA A 399 15.20 -5.17 -14.36
C ALA A 399 14.60 -4.46 -13.14
N ALA A 400 13.82 -3.40 -13.36
CA ALA A 400 13.13 -2.67 -12.28
C ALA A 400 12.22 -3.58 -11.42
N THR A 401 11.92 -3.15 -10.19
CA THR A 401 10.89 -3.71 -9.30
C THR A 401 9.80 -2.67 -9.04
N ALA A 402 8.57 -3.14 -8.85
CA ALA A 402 7.42 -2.31 -8.57
C ALA A 402 7.49 -1.78 -7.14
N ILE A 403 7.52 -0.45 -6.98
CA ILE A 403 7.53 0.20 -5.67
C ILE A 403 6.12 0.19 -5.09
N PRO A 404 5.91 -0.24 -3.82
CA PRO A 404 4.60 -0.20 -3.19
C PRO A 404 3.92 1.17 -3.27
N HIS A 405 2.62 1.15 -3.50
CA HIS A 405 1.78 2.34 -3.38
C HIS A 405 1.54 2.66 -1.90
N PRO A 406 1.38 3.94 -1.53
CA PRO A 406 0.88 4.30 -0.21
C PRO A 406 -0.48 3.65 0.04
N PRO A 407 -0.73 3.09 1.24
CA PRO A 407 -2.02 2.52 1.56
C PRO A 407 -3.10 3.61 1.49
N LEU A 408 -4.31 3.22 1.12
CA LEU A 408 -5.43 4.15 0.99
C LEU A 408 -6.08 4.49 2.35
N ARG A 409 -5.60 3.87 3.42
CA ARG A 409 -5.95 4.13 4.81
C ARG A 409 -4.81 4.84 5.53
N GLU A 410 -5.06 5.24 6.78
CA GLU A 410 -4.01 5.78 7.63
C GLU A 410 -2.83 4.79 7.74
N VAL A 411 -1.63 5.31 7.51
CA VAL A 411 -0.38 4.55 7.60
C VAL A 411 -0.14 4.19 9.06
N SER A 412 -0.21 2.90 9.36
CA SER A 412 0.10 2.36 10.68
C SER A 412 1.59 2.01 10.81
N PRO A 413 2.13 1.84 12.03
CA PRO A 413 3.47 1.30 12.22
C PRO A 413 3.65 -0.09 11.60
N ASN A 414 2.58 -0.89 11.49
CA ASN A 414 2.57 -2.16 10.76
C ASN A 414 2.94 -1.97 9.29
N ASP A 415 2.42 -0.94 8.63
CA ASP A 415 2.67 -0.68 7.21
C ASP A 415 4.12 -0.23 7.00
N VAL A 416 4.62 0.63 7.90
CA VAL A 416 6.03 1.04 7.94
C VAL A 416 6.94 -0.18 8.13
N TYR A 417 6.63 -1.05 9.09
CA TYR A 417 7.40 -2.25 9.37
C TYR A 417 7.51 -3.19 8.16
N GLN A 418 6.38 -3.47 7.49
CA GLN A 418 6.36 -4.32 6.29
C GLN A 418 7.16 -3.70 5.14
N LEU A 419 7.05 -2.38 4.94
CA LEU A 419 7.81 -1.68 3.91
C LEU A 419 9.33 -1.69 4.19
N MET A 420 9.73 -1.58 5.46
CA MET A 420 11.13 -1.67 5.87
C MET A 420 11.69 -3.07 5.70
N LEU A 421 10.93 -4.13 6.05
CA LEU A 421 11.34 -5.50 5.78
C LEU A 421 11.56 -5.72 4.28
N ARG A 422 10.68 -5.17 3.43
CA ARG A 422 10.88 -5.20 1.98
C ARG A 422 12.18 -4.52 1.57
N LEU A 423 12.46 -3.32 2.08
CA LEU A 423 13.72 -2.61 1.81
C LEU A 423 14.94 -3.41 2.26
N GLU A 424 14.91 -3.99 3.46
CA GLU A 424 15.97 -4.86 3.97
C GLU A 424 16.23 -6.03 3.01
N GLN A 425 15.17 -6.67 2.53
CA GLN A 425 15.29 -7.82 1.62
C GLN A 425 15.77 -7.43 0.22
N GLU A 426 15.33 -6.30 -0.33
CA GLU A 426 15.84 -5.79 -1.61
C GLU A 426 17.35 -5.50 -1.51
N LEU A 427 17.79 -4.87 -0.42
CA LEU A 427 19.21 -4.64 -0.16
C LEU A 427 19.99 -5.95 -0.01
N LYS A 428 19.42 -6.97 0.66
CA LYS A 428 20.03 -8.32 0.71
C LYS A 428 20.19 -8.95 -0.68
N LEU A 429 19.22 -8.77 -1.59
CA LEU A 429 19.35 -9.22 -2.99
C LEU A 429 20.48 -8.48 -3.71
N HIS A 430 20.62 -7.16 -3.47
CA HIS A 430 21.76 -6.39 -3.99
C HIS A 430 23.10 -6.89 -3.46
N PHE A 431 23.20 -7.11 -2.15
CA PHE A 431 24.43 -7.60 -1.53
C PHE A 431 24.81 -8.99 -2.03
N LYS A 432 23.84 -9.90 -2.18
CA LYS A 432 24.03 -11.22 -2.80
C LYS A 432 24.59 -11.09 -4.21
N ARG A 433 24.12 -10.15 -5.03
CA ARG A 433 24.63 -9.91 -6.39
C ARG A 433 26.07 -9.40 -6.38
N LEU A 434 26.43 -8.57 -5.40
CA LEU A 434 27.79 -8.09 -5.19
C LEU A 434 28.72 -9.11 -4.52
N SER A 435 28.22 -10.31 -4.21
CA SER A 435 28.93 -11.31 -3.38
C SER A 435 29.40 -10.75 -2.04
N PHE A 436 28.66 -9.76 -1.51
CA PHE A 436 28.93 -9.12 -0.24
C PHE A 436 28.14 -9.82 0.88
N THR A 437 28.83 -10.19 1.94
CA THR A 437 28.24 -10.73 3.16
C THR A 437 28.69 -9.91 4.36
N TYR A 438 27.78 -9.69 5.30
CA TYR A 438 28.05 -9.00 6.55
C TYR A 438 27.57 -9.87 7.72
N SER A 439 28.19 -9.69 8.88
CA SER A 439 27.75 -10.37 10.10
C SER A 439 26.44 -9.76 10.56
N GLU A 440 25.43 -10.60 10.82
CA GLU A 440 24.22 -10.13 11.49
C GLU A 440 24.60 -9.65 12.89
N VAL A 441 24.15 -8.44 13.24
CA VAL A 441 24.40 -7.84 14.55
C VAL A 441 23.15 -8.00 15.39
N ASP A 442 23.32 -8.54 16.60
CA ASP A 442 22.29 -8.54 17.62
C ASP A 442 22.10 -7.11 18.12
N ILE A 443 21.06 -6.46 17.59
CA ILE A 443 20.69 -5.11 18.02
C ILE A 443 19.95 -5.24 19.35
N PRO A 444 20.42 -4.57 20.42
CA PRO A 444 19.74 -4.63 21.71
C PRO A 444 18.30 -4.15 21.57
N LEU A 445 17.39 -4.79 22.31
CA LEU A 445 16.01 -4.33 22.40
C LEU A 445 15.98 -2.87 22.85
N VAL A 446 15.20 -2.07 22.14
CA VAL A 446 15.03 -0.65 22.43
C VAL A 446 13.61 -0.38 22.89
N GLU A 447 13.47 0.54 23.83
CA GLU A 447 12.18 0.99 24.34
C GLU A 447 11.98 2.48 24.03
N ASN A 448 10.72 2.91 24.11
CA ASN A 448 10.30 4.32 24.02
C ASN A 448 10.74 5.05 22.74
N LYS A 449 10.85 4.34 21.62
CA LYS A 449 11.07 4.96 20.31
C LYS A 449 9.79 5.61 19.80
N THR A 450 10.00 6.69 19.05
CA THR A 450 8.95 7.45 18.39
C THR A 450 9.10 7.34 16.87
N PRO A 451 8.08 7.67 16.06
CA PRO A 451 8.25 7.73 14.61
C PRO A 451 9.34 8.72 14.18
N GLN A 452 9.63 9.75 14.98
CA GLN A 452 10.73 10.69 14.75
C GLN A 452 12.11 10.00 14.81
N ASP A 453 12.32 9.11 15.78
CA ASP A 453 13.57 8.34 15.90
C ASP A 453 13.76 7.40 14.72
N VAL A 454 12.68 6.75 14.29
CA VAL A 454 12.67 5.86 13.12
C VAL A 454 12.98 6.67 11.86
N TYR A 455 12.37 7.84 11.69
CA TYR A 455 12.62 8.74 10.56
C TYR A 455 14.09 9.17 10.48
N ARG A 456 14.70 9.58 11.61
CA ARG A 456 16.13 9.94 11.64
C ARG A 456 17.01 8.78 11.16
N LYS A 457 16.73 7.55 11.57
CA LYS A 457 17.47 6.38 11.06
C LYS A 457 17.24 6.13 9.57
N MET A 458 16.00 6.25 9.10
CA MET A 458 15.72 6.10 7.67
C MET A 458 16.34 7.20 6.81
N TRP A 459 16.51 8.40 7.36
CA TRP A 459 17.27 9.48 6.74
C TRP A 459 18.77 9.16 6.64
N GLN A 460 19.34 8.54 7.68
CA GLN A 460 20.71 8.04 7.61
C GLN A 460 20.84 6.95 6.54
N VAL A 461 19.90 6.00 6.47
CA VAL A 461 19.84 4.99 5.40
C VAL A 461 19.77 5.65 4.02
N LYS A 462 18.94 6.68 3.85
CA LYS A 462 18.88 7.48 2.62
C LYS A 462 20.25 8.02 2.25
N THR A 463 20.93 8.67 3.20
CA THR A 463 22.26 9.25 2.99
C THR A 463 23.28 8.18 2.57
N GLN A 464 23.24 6.99 3.18
CA GLN A 464 24.11 5.87 2.78
C GLN A 464 23.79 5.36 1.36
N LEU A 465 22.51 5.32 0.98
CA LEU A 465 22.08 4.92 -0.37
C LEU A 465 22.49 5.95 -1.42
N ASP A 466 22.33 7.24 -1.13
CA ASP A 466 22.70 8.33 -2.03
C ASP A 466 24.21 8.35 -2.34
N LEU A 467 25.03 7.90 -1.38
CA LEU A 467 26.47 7.71 -1.59
C LEU A 467 26.78 6.53 -2.52
N LEU A 468 25.98 5.47 -2.46
CA LEU A 468 26.15 4.31 -3.35
C LEU A 468 25.70 4.61 -4.77
N THR A 469 24.63 5.40 -4.93
CA THR A 469 24.06 5.70 -6.25
C THR A 469 24.94 6.63 -7.05
N SER A 470 25.85 7.39 -6.46
CA SER A 470 26.50 8.55 -7.10
C SER A 470 25.45 9.58 -7.58
N GLN A 471 25.72 10.88 -7.44
CA GLN A 471 24.72 11.92 -7.74
C GLN A 471 24.23 11.94 -9.21
N HIS A 472 24.81 11.12 -10.09
CA HIS A 472 24.52 11.04 -11.51
C HIS A 472 23.38 10.09 -11.89
N LEU A 473 22.85 9.27 -10.97
CA LEU A 473 21.82 8.27 -11.35
C LEU A 473 20.43 8.85 -11.56
N VAL A 474 20.10 9.99 -10.94
CA VAL A 474 18.82 10.66 -11.21
C VAL A 474 18.97 11.45 -12.50
N ASN A 475 18.50 10.88 -13.60
CA ASN A 475 18.55 11.57 -14.89
C ASN A 475 17.33 12.50 -15.06
N THR A 476 17.35 13.35 -16.09
CA THR A 476 16.22 14.24 -16.40
C THR A 476 14.92 13.48 -16.74
N GLN A 477 15.00 12.23 -17.16
CA GLN A 477 13.84 11.39 -17.44
C GLN A 477 13.16 10.94 -16.14
N ASP A 478 13.90 10.66 -15.07
CA ASP A 478 13.36 10.33 -13.76
C ASP A 478 12.64 11.54 -13.14
N LEU A 479 13.24 12.73 -13.25
CA LEU A 479 12.62 13.99 -12.85
C LEU A 479 11.32 14.26 -13.62
N TRP A 480 11.36 14.06 -14.95
CA TRP A 480 10.18 14.21 -15.80
C TRP A 480 9.08 13.20 -15.43
N SER A 481 9.44 11.93 -15.24
CA SER A 481 8.50 10.88 -14.82
C SER A 481 7.82 11.25 -13.50
N GLN A 482 8.59 11.69 -12.51
CA GLN A 482 8.04 12.11 -11.24
C GLN A 482 7.14 13.34 -11.36
N GLY A 483 7.50 14.32 -12.20
CA GLY A 483 6.63 15.45 -12.53
C GLY A 483 5.31 15.03 -13.20
N VAL A 484 5.34 14.04 -14.08
CA VAL A 484 4.14 13.50 -14.74
C VAL A 484 3.23 12.81 -13.72
N GLU A 485 3.80 12.04 -12.79
CA GLU A 485 3.03 11.39 -11.71
C GLU A 485 2.34 12.42 -10.79
N ILE A 486 3.03 13.52 -10.42
CA ILE A 486 2.42 14.65 -9.69
C ILE A 486 1.21 15.19 -10.45
N VAL A 487 1.35 15.45 -11.75
CA VAL A 487 0.27 16.02 -12.54
C VAL A 487 -0.89 15.03 -12.72
N ARG A 488 -0.62 13.73 -12.89
CA ARG A 488 -1.66 12.70 -12.90
C ARG A 488 -2.40 12.62 -11.57
N ALA A 489 -1.68 12.69 -10.44
CA ALA A 489 -2.27 12.71 -9.11
C ALA A 489 -3.20 13.92 -8.95
N LEU A 490 -2.75 15.11 -9.35
CA LEU A 490 -3.53 16.34 -9.34
C LEU A 490 -4.75 16.32 -10.26
N GLN A 491 -4.60 15.81 -11.48
CA GLN A 491 -5.71 15.65 -12.41
C GLN A 491 -6.76 14.69 -11.86
N SER A 492 -6.34 13.58 -11.26
CA SER A 492 -7.23 12.64 -10.58
C SER A 492 -7.98 13.31 -9.44
N ILE A 493 -7.30 14.15 -8.66
CA ILE A 493 -7.90 14.94 -7.58
C ILE A 493 -8.95 15.90 -8.12
N TYR A 494 -8.60 16.66 -9.15
CA TYR A 494 -9.48 17.64 -9.76
C TYR A 494 -10.72 17.02 -10.41
N LEU A 495 -10.54 15.96 -11.21
CA LEU A 495 -11.65 15.29 -11.91
C LEU A 495 -12.67 14.70 -10.95
N HIS A 496 -12.20 14.15 -9.83
CA HIS A 496 -13.10 13.62 -8.81
C HIS A 496 -13.90 14.71 -8.13
N LEU A 497 -13.21 15.78 -7.75
CA LEU A 497 -13.86 16.95 -7.20
C LEU A 497 -14.95 17.41 -8.17
N ASP A 498 -14.64 17.60 -9.46
CA ASP A 498 -15.63 18.02 -10.46
C ASP A 498 -16.84 17.09 -10.59
N ARG A 499 -16.64 15.77 -10.50
CA ARG A 499 -17.73 14.77 -10.52
C ARG A 499 -18.67 14.85 -9.32
N GLU A 500 -18.16 15.08 -8.10
CA GLU A 500 -19.02 15.30 -6.93
C GLU A 500 -19.81 16.62 -7.00
N PHE A 501 -19.46 17.52 -7.93
CA PHE A 501 -20.11 18.82 -8.11
C PHE A 501 -21.20 18.85 -9.18
N VAL A 502 -21.33 17.82 -10.02
CA VAL A 502 -22.52 17.63 -10.87
C VAL A 502 -23.58 16.89 -10.04
N LEU A 503 -24.16 17.57 -9.06
CA LEU A 503 -25.49 17.19 -8.62
C LEU A 503 -26.43 17.49 -9.80
N PRO A 504 -27.38 16.61 -10.14
CA PRO A 504 -28.45 16.99 -11.04
C PRO A 504 -29.26 18.10 -10.34
N ASP A 505 -28.94 19.35 -10.64
CA ASP A 505 -29.94 20.41 -10.59
C ASP A 505 -31.05 19.93 -11.55
N GLU A 506 -32.28 19.81 -11.04
CA GLU A 506 -33.50 19.38 -11.77
C GLU A 506 -33.79 17.86 -11.82
N ILE A 507 -34.25 17.31 -10.69
CA ILE A 507 -35.49 16.52 -10.71
C ILE A 507 -36.55 17.33 -9.96
N THR A 508 -36.93 18.44 -10.57
CA THR A 508 -38.20 19.11 -10.31
C THR A 508 -38.91 19.15 -11.64
N ASP A 509 -39.45 18.02 -12.10
CA ASP A 509 -40.85 18.00 -12.52
C ASP A 509 -41.39 16.61 -12.86
N ALA A 510 -42.70 16.53 -12.65
CA ALA A 510 -43.66 15.53 -13.15
C ALA A 510 -43.69 14.13 -12.48
N GLY A 511 -44.43 14.06 -11.37
CA GLY A 511 -45.50 13.06 -11.25
C GLY A 511 -45.32 11.93 -10.25
N SER A 512 -45.71 12.15 -8.99
CA SER A 512 -46.45 11.14 -8.21
C SER A 512 -47.01 11.75 -6.93
N ASP A 513 -48.33 11.76 -6.82
CA ASP A 513 -49.07 11.90 -5.57
C ASP A 513 -48.53 10.92 -4.52
N SER A 514 -47.79 11.42 -3.53
CA SER A 514 -47.65 10.72 -2.24
C SER A 514 -47.50 11.75 -1.12
N THR A 515 -48.57 11.84 -0.33
CA THR A 515 -48.69 12.67 0.86
C THR A 515 -47.95 12.03 2.03
N TYR A 516 -46.67 12.36 2.20
CA TYR A 516 -46.01 12.27 3.50
C TYR A 516 -45.52 13.66 3.92
N GLN A 517 -46.28 14.30 4.81
CA GLN A 517 -45.90 15.55 5.48
C GLN A 517 -44.80 15.25 6.50
N LEU A 518 -43.55 15.51 6.13
CA LEU A 518 -42.43 15.65 7.07
C LEU A 518 -42.33 17.12 7.49
N ASN A 519 -42.26 17.34 8.80
CA ASN A 519 -42.25 18.65 9.47
C ASN A 519 -41.21 19.63 8.89
N ASP A 520 -41.70 20.83 8.56
CA ASP A 520 -40.94 22.02 8.15
C ASP A 520 -40.03 22.54 9.28
N ALA A 521 -38.81 22.00 9.36
CA ALA A 521 -37.74 22.61 10.13
C ALA A 521 -37.03 23.72 9.31
N ASN A 522 -37.46 24.95 9.56
CA ASN A 522 -36.75 26.23 9.35
C ASN A 522 -35.99 26.43 8.01
N PRO A 523 -36.64 26.90 6.93
CA PRO A 523 -36.06 27.12 5.60
C PRO A 523 -34.87 28.11 5.57
N ARG A 524 -34.73 28.96 6.59
CA ARG A 524 -33.59 29.90 6.70
C ARG A 524 -32.27 29.21 7.01
N LEU A 525 -32.29 28.13 7.80
CA LEU A 525 -31.10 27.32 8.07
C LEU A 525 -30.64 26.62 6.80
N ASN A 526 -31.56 26.01 6.04
CA ASN A 526 -31.23 25.34 4.77
C ASN A 526 -30.62 26.30 3.72
N HIS A 527 -31.13 27.52 3.61
CA HIS A 527 -30.54 28.52 2.70
C HIS A 527 -29.13 28.98 3.14
N ALA A 528 -28.93 29.20 4.45
CA ALA A 528 -27.62 29.56 4.98
C ALA A 528 -26.59 28.44 4.80
N TYR A 529 -26.97 27.18 5.06
CA TYR A 529 -26.14 26.00 4.81
C TYR A 529 -25.78 25.83 3.33
N THR A 530 -26.73 26.09 2.43
CA THR A 530 -26.47 25.98 0.98
C THR A 530 -25.51 27.07 0.48
N ARG A 531 -25.61 28.30 1.00
CA ARG A 531 -24.65 29.39 0.70
C ARG A 531 -23.25 29.13 1.27
N LEU A 532 -23.16 28.70 2.53
CA LEU A 532 -21.87 28.45 3.18
C LEU A 532 -21.11 27.32 2.46
N ASN A 533 -21.82 26.25 2.09
CA ASN A 533 -21.25 25.17 1.29
C ASN A 533 -20.81 25.63 -0.10
N ARG A 534 -21.57 26.49 -0.80
CA ARG A 534 -21.15 27.02 -2.11
C ARG A 534 -19.87 27.84 -2.03
N THR A 535 -19.71 28.66 -0.99
CA THR A 535 -18.57 29.58 -0.84
C THR A 535 -17.28 28.83 -0.49
N ASN A 536 -17.34 27.89 0.46
CA ASN A 536 -16.18 27.05 0.80
C ASN A 536 -15.76 26.16 -0.39
N LYS A 537 -16.73 25.68 -1.18
CA LYS A 537 -16.45 24.88 -2.38
C LYS A 537 -15.77 25.67 -3.49
N SER A 538 -16.15 26.92 -3.74
CA SER A 538 -15.48 27.76 -4.74
C SER A 538 -14.04 28.09 -4.36
N LEU A 539 -13.76 28.25 -3.06
CA LEU A 539 -12.41 28.50 -2.55
C LEU A 539 -11.50 27.28 -2.80
N ILE A 540 -11.95 26.08 -2.43
CA ILE A 540 -11.18 24.84 -2.67
C ILE A 540 -10.94 24.61 -4.16
N LYS A 541 -11.95 24.87 -5.03
CA LYS A 541 -11.75 24.79 -6.50
C LYS A 541 -10.71 25.80 -7.00
N ALA A 542 -10.70 27.02 -6.48
CA ALA A 542 -9.73 28.03 -6.85
C ALA A 542 -8.30 27.63 -6.42
N ASP A 543 -8.14 27.11 -5.20
CA ASP A 543 -6.84 26.64 -4.69
C ASP A 543 -6.30 25.46 -5.49
N ILE A 544 -7.15 24.48 -5.83
CA ILE A 544 -6.76 23.33 -6.65
C ILE A 544 -6.48 23.73 -8.09
N GLY A 545 -7.27 24.66 -8.64
CA GLY A 545 -7.00 25.27 -9.94
C GLY A 545 -5.63 25.95 -9.98
N SER A 546 -5.28 26.68 -8.92
CA SER A 546 -3.97 27.32 -8.74
C SER A 546 -2.84 26.28 -8.69
N VAL A 547 -2.98 25.25 -7.85
CA VAL A 547 -2.01 24.14 -7.72
C VAL A 547 -1.83 23.39 -9.04
N MET A 548 -2.90 23.14 -9.81
CA MET A 548 -2.80 22.53 -11.13
C MET A 548 -2.11 23.45 -12.15
N LEU A 549 -2.36 24.76 -12.10
CA LEU A 549 -1.68 25.72 -12.97
C LEU A 549 -0.17 25.78 -12.65
N GLN A 550 0.19 25.82 -11.37
CA GLN A 550 1.57 25.73 -10.89
C GLN A 550 2.23 24.43 -11.33
N SER A 551 1.54 23.30 -11.21
CA SER A 551 2.09 21.99 -11.60
C SER A 551 2.25 21.82 -13.11
N ARG A 552 1.34 22.38 -13.91
CA ARG A 552 1.52 22.49 -15.38
C ARG A 552 2.71 23.38 -15.73
N THR A 553 2.89 24.47 -14.99
CA THR A 553 4.05 25.36 -15.16
C THR A 553 5.33 24.62 -14.81
N LEU A 554 5.35 23.87 -13.72
CA LEU A 554 6.46 23.03 -13.31
C LEU A 554 6.80 21.97 -14.37
N LEU A 555 5.81 21.25 -14.91
CA LEU A 555 6.02 20.33 -16.03
C LEU A 555 6.60 21.03 -17.26
N ARG A 556 6.11 22.22 -17.60
CA ARG A 556 6.68 23.00 -18.71
C ARG A 556 8.14 23.33 -18.45
N LEU A 557 8.49 23.79 -17.25
CA LEU A 557 9.88 24.12 -16.87
C LEU A 557 10.78 22.88 -16.94
N VAL A 558 10.36 21.74 -16.37
CA VAL A 558 11.11 20.48 -16.46
C VAL A 558 11.26 20.02 -17.93
N GLY A 559 10.22 20.23 -18.75
CA GLY A 559 10.25 19.95 -20.19
C GLY A 559 11.26 20.82 -20.94
N GLU A 560 11.36 22.11 -20.60
CA GLU A 560 12.38 23.01 -21.17
C GLU A 560 13.81 22.60 -20.73
N ILE A 561 14.01 22.21 -19.46
CA ILE A 561 15.31 21.67 -18.99
C ILE A 561 15.68 20.42 -19.80
N LYS A 562 14.73 19.50 -20.02
CA LYS A 562 14.94 18.30 -20.83
C LYS A 562 15.32 18.64 -22.28
N LYS A 563 14.66 19.63 -22.90
CA LYS A 563 14.98 20.08 -24.27
C LYS A 563 16.40 20.64 -24.39
N ARG A 564 16.94 21.25 -23.33
CA ARG A 564 18.33 21.73 -23.26
C ARG A 564 19.36 20.62 -23.00
N GLY A 565 18.98 19.35 -23.08
CA GLY A 565 19.88 18.23 -22.85
C GLY A 565 20.30 18.04 -21.39
N GLY A 566 19.59 18.66 -20.45
CA GLY A 566 19.95 18.63 -19.03
C GLY A 566 21.20 19.43 -18.67
N CYS A 567 21.74 20.23 -19.59
CA CYS A 567 22.84 21.15 -19.29
C CYS A 567 22.34 22.30 -18.40
N PHE A 568 22.87 22.38 -17.19
CA PHE A 568 22.61 23.47 -16.26
C PHE A 568 23.68 24.55 -16.43
N SER A 569 23.28 25.82 -16.41
CA SER A 569 24.22 26.92 -16.19
C SER A 569 24.88 26.72 -14.82
N PRO A 570 26.22 26.84 -14.68
CA PRO A 570 26.85 26.84 -13.38
C PRO A 570 26.31 28.02 -12.56
N MET A 571 26.00 27.77 -11.29
CA MET A 571 25.48 28.79 -10.39
C MET A 571 26.57 29.84 -10.10
N PRO A 572 26.26 31.14 -10.09
CA PRO A 572 27.17 32.16 -9.61
C PRO A 572 27.54 31.90 -8.13
N PRO A 573 28.81 32.08 -7.74
CA PRO A 573 29.31 31.75 -6.40
C PRO A 573 28.68 32.57 -5.26
N ASP A 574 27.94 33.65 -5.56
CA ASP A 574 27.46 34.59 -4.53
C ASP A 574 26.07 34.23 -3.95
N TYR A 575 25.45 33.14 -4.41
CA TYR A 575 24.11 32.68 -4.00
C TYR A 575 24.12 31.45 -3.07
N PHE A 576 25.15 31.29 -2.22
CA PHE A 576 25.18 30.23 -1.21
C PHE A 576 24.12 30.44 -0.11
N LEU A 577 23.00 29.71 -0.24
CA LEU A 577 22.37 29.07 0.91
C LEU A 577 23.07 27.71 1.12
N PRO A 578 23.25 27.22 2.35
CA PRO A 578 23.97 25.97 2.59
C PRO A 578 23.15 24.79 2.01
N GLY A 579 23.57 24.30 0.84
CA GLY A 579 23.03 23.13 0.16
C GLY A 579 23.18 23.23 -1.36
N ASN A 580 24.17 22.53 -1.93
CA ASN A 580 24.29 22.35 -3.37
C ASN A 580 23.08 21.55 -3.89
N LEU A 581 22.08 22.25 -4.43
CA LEU A 581 20.89 21.63 -5.04
C LEU A 581 21.29 20.85 -6.30
N ASN A 582 21.47 19.54 -6.15
CA ASN A 582 21.69 18.63 -7.27
C ASN A 582 20.35 18.07 -7.80
N GLN A 583 20.38 17.33 -8.91
CA GLN A 583 19.19 16.69 -9.49
C GLN A 583 18.49 15.74 -8.50
N ALA A 584 19.23 15.14 -7.58
CA ALA A 584 18.67 14.24 -6.57
C ALA A 584 17.81 14.99 -5.54
N ASP A 585 18.19 16.21 -5.13
CA ASP A 585 17.39 17.04 -4.23
C ASP A 585 16.07 17.49 -4.87
N LEU A 586 16.10 17.84 -6.15
CA LEU A 586 14.89 18.13 -6.93
C LEU A 586 13.96 16.91 -7.00
N TYR A 587 14.53 15.73 -7.27
CA TYR A 587 13.77 14.49 -7.31
C TYR A 587 13.15 14.12 -5.96
N ALA A 588 13.88 14.30 -4.85
CA ALA A 588 13.37 14.10 -3.50
C ALA A 588 12.19 15.02 -3.19
N ASN A 589 12.28 16.31 -3.54
CA ASN A 589 11.19 17.28 -3.34
C ASN A 589 9.95 16.95 -4.19
N LEU A 590 10.13 16.55 -5.45
CA LEU A 590 9.02 16.12 -6.31
C LEU A 590 8.35 14.83 -5.79
N ASN A 591 9.12 13.90 -5.24
CA ASN A 591 8.57 12.72 -4.56
C ASN A 591 7.73 13.09 -3.34
N LEU A 592 8.23 14.00 -2.50
CA LEU A 592 7.50 14.45 -1.31
C LEU A 592 6.16 15.08 -1.71
N ILE A 593 6.15 15.98 -2.69
CA ILE A 593 4.91 16.60 -3.18
C ILE A 593 3.93 15.56 -3.73
N HIS A 594 4.42 14.64 -4.56
CA HIS A 594 3.58 13.57 -5.09
C HIS A 594 2.94 12.74 -3.97
N ASP A 595 3.69 12.44 -2.93
CA ASP A 595 3.23 11.60 -1.83
C ASP A 595 2.25 12.33 -0.92
N GLU A 596 2.46 13.63 -0.67
CA GLU A 596 1.47 14.50 -0.02
C GLU A 596 0.18 14.60 -0.84
N LEU A 597 0.28 14.71 -2.16
CA LEU A 597 -0.89 14.69 -3.04
C LEU A 597 -1.64 13.37 -3.01
N ILE A 598 -0.95 12.24 -2.93
CA ILE A 598 -1.60 10.94 -2.74
C ILE A 598 -2.28 10.88 -1.37
N ALA A 599 -1.62 11.36 -0.32
CA ALA A 599 -2.17 11.41 1.04
C ALA A 599 -3.42 12.30 1.14
N LEU A 600 -3.55 13.34 0.29
CA LEU A 600 -4.75 14.17 0.18
C LEU A 600 -5.95 13.44 -0.44
N LYS A 601 -5.76 12.35 -1.20
CA LYS A 601 -6.87 11.69 -1.91
C LYS A 601 -7.98 11.16 -0.99
N PRO A 602 -7.67 10.46 0.12
CA PRO A 602 -8.65 10.09 1.13
C PRO A 602 -9.40 11.30 1.73
N HIS A 603 -8.69 12.41 2.00
CA HIS A 603 -9.27 13.62 2.59
C HIS A 603 -10.31 14.30 1.69
N LEU A 604 -10.10 14.23 0.38
CA LEU A 604 -10.98 14.82 -0.63
C LEU A 604 -12.07 13.86 -1.15
N ARG A 605 -12.23 12.68 -0.52
CA ARG A 605 -13.20 11.64 -0.89
C ARG A 605 -13.03 11.08 -2.31
N ILE A 606 -11.81 11.11 -2.85
CA ILE A 606 -11.51 10.82 -4.28
C ILE A 606 -11.80 9.39 -4.74
N PHE A 607 -12.20 8.52 -3.82
CA PHE A 607 -12.48 7.11 -4.10
C PHE A 607 -13.98 6.78 -4.17
N ARG A 608 -14.89 7.78 -4.21
CA ARG A 608 -16.31 7.53 -4.47
C ARG A 608 -16.60 7.33 -5.96
N SER A 609 -16.96 6.11 -6.34
CA SER A 609 -17.58 5.80 -7.64
C SER A 609 -19.00 5.25 -7.51
N ASP A 610 -19.69 5.52 -6.39
CA ASP A 610 -21.00 4.96 -6.12
C ASP A 610 -22.11 5.85 -6.67
N SER A 611 -22.75 5.39 -7.75
CA SER A 611 -24.10 5.78 -8.18
C SER A 611 -25.20 4.97 -7.47
N GLY A 612 -24.86 4.23 -6.42
CA GLY A 612 -25.82 3.49 -5.60
C GLY A 612 -26.70 4.43 -4.79
N ARG A 613 -28.01 4.46 -5.08
CA ARG A 613 -29.02 5.19 -4.31
C ARG A 613 -29.04 4.67 -2.87
N TYR A 614 -28.49 5.43 -1.92
CA TYR A 614 -28.79 5.23 -0.51
C TYR A 614 -30.28 5.54 -0.27
N SER A 615 -30.96 4.76 0.56
CA SER A 615 -32.28 5.15 1.05
C SER A 615 -32.12 6.41 1.91
N SER A 616 -33.13 7.29 1.87
CA SER A 616 -33.15 8.53 2.67
C SER A 616 -32.98 8.28 4.18
N GLU A 617 -33.34 7.10 4.66
CA GLU A 617 -33.15 6.66 6.06
C GLU A 617 -31.67 6.45 6.43
N GLN A 618 -30.85 5.84 5.55
CA GLN A 618 -29.42 5.62 5.84
C GLN A 618 -28.61 6.93 5.90
N ILE A 619 -29.08 7.97 5.21
CA ILE A 619 -28.47 9.31 5.21
C ILE A 619 -28.83 10.07 6.49
N ALA A 620 -30.00 9.80 7.08
CA ALA A 620 -30.42 10.42 8.35
C ALA A 620 -29.71 9.80 9.56
N GLU A 621 -29.43 8.49 9.53
CA GLU A 621 -28.84 7.77 10.66
C GLU A 621 -27.33 7.98 10.81
N THR A 622 -26.61 8.28 9.73
CA THR A 622 -25.13 8.33 9.77
C THR A 622 -24.50 9.67 10.17
N GLY A 623 -25.24 10.76 10.42
CA GLY A 623 -24.65 12.02 10.93
C GLY A 623 -23.55 12.66 10.05
N ILE A 624 -23.34 12.16 8.82
CA ILE A 624 -22.20 12.48 7.94
C ILE A 624 -22.23 13.96 7.51
N ARG A 625 -23.39 14.62 7.51
CA ARG A 625 -23.52 16.04 7.11
C ARG A 625 -22.99 17.02 8.17
N LEU A 626 -23.04 16.68 9.46
CA LEU A 626 -22.57 17.58 10.52
C LEU A 626 -21.04 17.54 10.65
N GLN A 627 -20.44 16.35 10.59
CA GLN A 627 -18.97 16.15 10.68
C GLN A 627 -18.19 16.80 9.52
N LEU A 628 -18.78 16.85 8.32
CA LEU A 628 -18.14 17.48 7.16
C LEU A 628 -18.04 19.00 7.30
N THR A 629 -18.98 19.60 8.02
CA THR A 629 -19.03 21.05 8.23
C THR A 629 -18.09 21.48 9.35
N GLN A 630 -17.94 20.64 10.39
CA GLN A 630 -17.01 20.86 11.50
C GLN A 630 -15.54 20.72 11.08
N SER A 631 -15.21 19.79 10.19
CA SER A 631 -13.85 19.62 9.66
C SER A 631 -13.40 20.77 8.75
N LEU A 632 -14.30 21.31 7.91
CA LEU A 632 -14.01 22.47 7.06
C LEU A 632 -13.84 23.78 7.86
N GLN A 633 -14.44 23.88 9.04
CA GLN A 633 -14.26 25.03 9.95
C GLN A 633 -12.98 24.93 10.81
N ALA A 634 -12.35 23.76 10.91
CA ALA A 634 -11.20 23.50 11.78
C ALA A 634 -9.83 23.90 11.19
N GLY A 635 -9.76 24.41 9.95
CA GLY A 635 -8.53 25.00 9.39
C GLY A 635 -7.44 24.05 8.87
N ASP A 636 -7.48 22.74 9.19
CA ASP A 636 -6.41 21.80 8.84
C ASP A 636 -6.27 21.52 7.33
N GLN A 637 -7.37 21.43 6.57
CA GLN A 637 -7.31 21.15 5.12
C GLN A 637 -6.70 22.30 4.31
N TYR A 638 -6.90 23.54 4.76
CA TYR A 638 -6.27 24.71 4.15
C TYR A 638 -4.76 24.71 4.43
N SER A 639 -4.31 24.18 5.58
CA SER A 639 -2.89 24.06 5.90
C SER A 639 -2.14 23.12 4.95
N GLU A 640 -2.67 21.92 4.69
CA GLU A 640 -2.00 20.94 3.80
C GLU A 640 -1.98 21.40 2.33
N MET A 641 -3.09 21.93 1.80
CA MET A 641 -3.13 22.48 0.43
C MET A 641 -2.26 23.74 0.27
N LEU A 642 -2.20 24.60 1.30
CA LEU A 642 -1.28 25.73 1.31
C LEU A 642 0.18 25.26 1.35
N GLN A 643 0.51 24.22 2.12
CA GLN A 643 1.85 23.62 2.11
C GLN A 643 2.22 23.08 0.73
N VAL A 644 1.32 22.37 0.06
CA VAL A 644 1.53 21.89 -1.32
C VAL A 644 1.74 23.06 -2.28
N SER A 645 0.90 24.10 -2.20
CA SER A 645 1.03 25.31 -3.03
C SER A 645 2.35 26.05 -2.78
N LEU A 646 2.77 26.18 -1.51
CA LEU A 646 4.05 26.78 -1.13
C LEU A 646 5.24 25.97 -1.65
N LEU A 647 5.18 24.63 -1.54
CA LEU A 647 6.21 23.73 -2.06
C LEU A 647 6.30 23.81 -3.59
N LEU A 648 5.16 23.83 -4.28
CA LEU A 648 5.11 23.99 -5.73
C LEU A 648 5.64 25.35 -6.18
N HIS A 649 5.27 26.42 -5.48
CA HIS A 649 5.77 27.77 -5.76
C HIS A 649 7.29 27.88 -5.55
N GLU A 650 7.81 27.30 -4.46
CA GLU A 650 9.24 27.28 -4.18
C GLU A 650 10.00 26.45 -5.22
N LEU A 651 9.47 25.30 -5.63
CA LEU A 651 10.02 24.53 -6.75
C LEU A 651 9.98 25.29 -8.07
N GLU A 652 8.87 25.95 -8.38
CA GLU A 652 8.72 26.75 -9.60
C GLU A 652 9.78 27.87 -9.63
N LYS A 653 9.96 28.58 -8.51
CA LYS A 653 10.97 29.62 -8.35
C LYS A 653 12.38 29.07 -8.59
N ARG A 654 12.70 27.91 -8.01
CA ARG A 654 14.00 27.24 -8.19
C ARG A 654 14.22 26.76 -9.63
N LEU A 655 13.21 26.16 -10.26
CA LEU A 655 13.30 25.69 -11.66
C LEU A 655 13.43 26.85 -12.66
N LYS A 656 12.73 27.96 -12.44
CA LYS A 656 12.88 29.18 -13.25
C LYS A 656 14.30 29.73 -13.16
N PHE A 657 14.91 29.68 -11.98
CA PHE A 657 16.29 30.08 -11.78
C PHE A 657 17.27 29.21 -12.59
N MET A 658 17.09 27.89 -12.58
CA MET A 658 17.91 26.96 -13.38
C MET A 658 17.82 27.18 -14.90
N LEU A 659 16.77 27.85 -15.38
CA LEU A 659 16.54 28.14 -16.80
C LEU A 659 17.05 29.51 -17.25
N MET A 660 17.53 30.35 -16.32
CA MET A 660 18.13 31.63 -16.67
C MET A 660 19.38 31.40 -17.55
N PRO A 661 19.56 32.17 -18.63
CA PRO A 661 20.77 32.08 -19.46
C PRO A 661 22.00 32.44 -18.62
N GLU A 662 23.15 31.83 -18.92
CA GLU A 662 24.40 32.20 -18.25
C GLU A 662 24.62 33.71 -18.40
N PRO A 663 25.00 34.43 -17.34
CA PRO A 663 25.47 35.80 -17.50
C PRO A 663 26.69 35.76 -18.44
N LEU A 664 26.53 36.38 -19.62
CA LEU A 664 27.56 36.51 -20.66
C LEU A 664 28.82 37.23 -20.17
#